data_AF-A0A5A7Q4Z0-F1
#
_entry.id   AF-A0A5A7Q4Z0-F1
#
_cell.length_a   1.000
_cell.length_b   1.000
_cell.length_c   1.000
_cell.angle_alpha   90.00
_cell.angle_beta   90.00
_cell.angle_gamma   90.00
#
_symmetry.space_group_name_H-M   'P 1'
#
loop_
_entity.id
_entity.type
_entity.pdbx_description
1 polymer ?
#
loop_
_entity_poly.entity_id
_entity_poly.type
_entity_poly.pdbx_seq_one_letter_code
_entity_poly.pdbx_strand_id
1 'polypeptide(L)'
;MSNLRAVCRPHAVFSSMACFYRSMASVSSFQHHCCSLRPPLSSQSSSIFAVWFDRLGEERKHEPRVRPNRQRRMVATKASNWMDSRSPYETLELERDAEDEEIKVAYRRLAKFYHPDVYDGRGTLDEGETAETRFIKIQAAYELLIDEEKRRQYDSDNRVNPMKASQAWMEWLMKKRKAFDQRGDMAIAAWAEQQQRELNLRARRLARSKIDPEEERKILVKEKKASVENFNNTLRRHTLVLRKRDLMRKKADEDKKKLIGQLLEAEGLELANDEDENSIGRVDVIEGEIGGIGNIKAVNLGGWLVTEGWIKPSLFDGIPNKDLLDGTNLQLKSVTVGKYLCAENGGGSIIVANRTSASAWETFTLWRINATTFNFRVFNKQFVGLKSKDNSNVVVANGFAVEPFEIHRDPRNSSRVRIKASNGFFFQVKSEELVSADYEGEGEWRDDNPSVFLLTISKQFQGEYQITNGYGPVRAPQVMKEHWNTYIVEEDFKFIKSNGLDGVRIPVGWWMAYDPFPPNPFVGGSLAALDNAFNWADKYGIKVIIDLHAAPGSQNGWEHSGSKDGSIEWGQTDDNIRQTVHVIEFLTARYAKRPSLYAVELMNEPLSPGVSLQNLTKFYKAGYNAVRKHSRTAYVIMCNRLGVNEPRELFSVAKRMNRSVIDVHFYNLWGNFSQLTVEQNIEYIYKNRTAELKQLQTSKGSGPQIFVGEWVAELAINNATESEIRRYGEAQLQVYGNETTFGWAYWTLKNVNKHWSLEWMINNGYIKL
;
A
#
# COMPACT_ATOMS: atom_id res chain seq x y z
N MET A 1 -28.77 -21.57 -56.03
CA MET A 1 -30.14 -21.04 -55.89
C MET A 1 -30.32 -20.76 -54.40
N SER A 2 -30.40 -19.49 -53.98
CA SER A 2 -31.67 -18.77 -53.71
C SER A 2 -32.35 -19.26 -52.42
N ASN A 3 -32.80 -18.44 -51.45
CA ASN A 3 -32.61 -17.01 -51.15
C ASN A 3 -33.34 -16.71 -49.81
N LEU A 4 -32.80 -15.84 -48.92
CA LEU A 4 -33.56 -14.93 -48.01
C LEU A 4 -34.57 -15.55 -46.98
N ARG A 5 -35.14 -14.87 -45.97
CA ARG A 5 -34.73 -13.86 -44.95
C ARG A 5 -35.88 -13.73 -43.91
N ALA A 6 -35.62 -13.78 -42.61
CA ALA A 6 -36.36 -13.13 -41.49
C ALA A 6 -35.75 -13.68 -40.17
N VAL A 7 -35.22 -12.93 -39.18
CA VAL A 7 -35.63 -11.68 -38.50
C VAL A 7 -36.81 -11.86 -37.53
N CYS A 8 -36.49 -12.01 -36.24
CA CYS A 8 -37.20 -11.40 -35.12
C CYS A 8 -36.33 -11.40 -33.84
N ARG A 9 -36.43 -10.35 -33.01
CA ARG A 9 -35.93 -10.33 -31.61
C ARG A 9 -37.09 -10.69 -30.66
N PRO A 10 -36.83 -10.88 -29.35
CA PRO A 10 -37.35 -9.86 -28.43
C PRO A 10 -36.40 -9.46 -27.27
N HIS A 11 -36.79 -8.41 -26.54
CA HIS A 11 -36.16 -7.96 -25.29
C HIS A 11 -37.03 -8.34 -24.06
N ALA A 12 -36.39 -8.56 -22.92
CA ALA A 12 -36.91 -8.33 -21.56
C ALA A 12 -35.68 -8.00 -20.68
N VAL A 13 -35.59 -6.96 -19.84
CA VAL A 13 -36.57 -6.20 -19.03
C VAL A 13 -37.15 -7.03 -17.88
N PHE A 14 -36.55 -6.88 -16.69
CA PHE A 14 -37.15 -7.28 -15.42
C PHE A 14 -37.47 -6.04 -14.60
N SER A 15 -38.73 -5.92 -14.16
CA SER A 15 -39.19 -4.86 -13.25
C SER A 15 -39.03 -5.31 -11.80
N SER A 16 -38.87 -4.34 -10.90
CA SER A 16 -39.13 -4.54 -9.48
C SER A 16 -40.63 -4.76 -9.20
N MET A 17 -40.93 -5.46 -8.10
CA MET A 17 -42.20 -5.40 -7.39
C MET A 17 -41.96 -5.48 -5.88
N ALA A 18 -42.81 -4.78 -5.13
CA ALA A 18 -42.89 -4.78 -3.66
C ALA A 18 -44.37 -4.57 -3.26
N CYS A 19 -44.65 -4.45 -1.95
CA CYS A 19 -45.98 -4.39 -1.30
C CYS A 19 -46.59 -5.80 -1.03
N PHE A 20 -46.72 -6.25 0.23
CA PHE A 20 -47.76 -5.94 1.26
C PHE A 20 -48.99 -6.89 1.16
N TYR A 21 -49.76 -7.25 2.21
CA TYR A 21 -49.78 -6.89 3.65
C TYR A 21 -50.52 -7.97 4.48
N ARG A 22 -50.15 -8.17 5.75
CA ARG A 22 -50.95 -8.53 6.97
C ARG A 22 -50.11 -9.45 7.90
N SER A 23 -49.91 -9.23 9.20
CA SER A 23 -50.63 -8.57 10.32
C SER A 23 -51.40 -9.55 11.23
N MET A 24 -50.87 -9.71 12.45
CA MET A 24 -51.60 -9.93 13.70
C MET A 24 -50.89 -9.15 14.81
N ALA A 25 -51.61 -8.73 15.85
CA ALA A 25 -51.06 -7.94 16.95
C ALA A 25 -51.75 -8.21 18.29
N SER A 26 -50.94 -8.28 19.36
CA SER A 26 -51.28 -7.99 20.75
C SER A 26 -49.95 -7.64 21.45
N VAL A 27 -49.76 -6.44 22.03
CA VAL A 27 -50.38 -5.87 23.23
C VAL A 27 -49.93 -6.60 24.51
N SER A 28 -48.95 -6.00 25.18
CA SER A 28 -49.04 -5.66 26.60
C SER A 28 -47.98 -4.61 26.96
N SER A 29 -48.39 -3.53 27.61
CA SER A 29 -47.53 -2.50 28.18
C SER A 29 -47.44 -2.68 29.69
N PHE A 30 -46.29 -2.35 30.29
CA PHE A 30 -46.22 -1.97 31.69
C PHE A 30 -45.21 -0.83 31.89
N GLN A 31 -45.65 0.19 32.61
CA GLN A 31 -44.83 1.29 33.13
C GLN A 31 -44.63 1.11 34.65
N HIS A 32 -43.97 2.09 35.27
CA HIS A 32 -43.74 2.24 36.72
C HIS A 32 -42.59 1.38 37.30
N HIS A 33 -41.78 1.87 38.24
CA HIS A 33 -41.79 3.19 38.88
C HIS A 33 -40.39 3.72 39.24
N CYS A 34 -40.37 4.95 39.74
CA CYS A 34 -39.18 5.69 40.15
C CYS A 34 -38.57 5.11 41.43
N CYS A 35 -37.29 5.42 41.69
CA CYS A 35 -36.97 6.28 42.83
C CYS A 35 -35.58 6.90 42.72
N SER A 36 -35.45 8.16 43.12
CA SER A 36 -34.19 8.84 43.42
C SER A 36 -34.08 9.04 44.93
N LEU A 37 -32.85 9.22 45.45
CA LEU A 37 -32.54 9.95 46.70
C LEU A 37 -31.01 10.19 46.81
N ARG A 38 -30.59 11.12 47.69
CA ARG A 38 -29.19 11.62 47.86
C ARG A 38 -28.97 12.04 49.35
N PRO A 39 -27.75 12.45 49.81
CA PRO A 39 -27.13 12.01 51.08
C PRO A 39 -27.52 12.93 52.29
N PRO A 40 -26.69 13.45 53.26
CA PRO A 40 -25.24 13.81 53.30
C PRO A 40 -24.52 13.26 54.58
N LEU A 41 -23.45 13.96 55.04
CA LEU A 41 -22.82 13.93 56.40
C LEU A 41 -21.89 12.72 56.71
N SER A 42 -20.57 12.85 56.96
CA SER A 42 -19.74 13.60 57.98
C SER A 42 -19.50 12.77 59.27
N SER A 43 -18.40 12.85 60.05
CA SER A 43 -17.25 13.79 60.16
C SER A 43 -16.04 13.19 60.96
N GLN A 44 -14.97 13.99 61.16
CA GLN A 44 -13.83 13.92 62.13
C GLN A 44 -12.51 13.29 61.62
N SER A 45 -11.31 13.93 61.64
CA SER A 45 -10.45 14.58 62.68
C SER A 45 -9.64 13.58 63.56
N SER A 46 -8.39 13.78 63.98
CA SER A 46 -7.31 14.77 63.69
C SER A 46 -6.03 14.50 64.52
N SER A 47 -4.83 14.87 64.03
CA SER A 47 -3.55 14.95 64.82
C SER A 47 -3.03 13.57 65.31
N ILE A 48 -1.84 13.34 65.91
CA ILE A 48 -0.77 14.15 66.56
C ILE A 48 0.59 13.50 66.17
N PHE A 49 1.68 14.21 65.84
CA PHE A 49 2.73 14.68 66.79
C PHE A 49 3.75 15.60 66.10
N ALA A 50 4.48 16.39 66.90
CA ALA A 50 5.65 17.19 66.52
C ALA A 50 6.73 17.07 67.61
N VAL A 51 7.98 17.52 67.34
CA VAL A 51 8.85 18.31 68.24
C VAL A 51 10.24 18.57 67.61
N TRP A 52 10.57 19.86 67.48
CA TRP A 52 11.87 20.55 67.62
C TRP A 52 13.20 19.77 67.49
N PHE A 53 14.15 20.32 66.71
CA PHE A 53 15.11 21.31 67.28
C PHE A 53 15.74 22.21 66.20
N ASP A 54 16.31 23.33 66.63
CA ASP A 54 16.94 24.39 65.81
C ASP A 54 18.27 24.81 66.45
N ARG A 55 19.29 25.20 65.65
CA ARG A 55 20.33 26.21 65.97
C ARG A 55 21.49 26.31 64.96
N LEU A 56 21.63 27.53 64.41
CA LEU A 56 22.81 28.43 64.37
C LEU A 56 24.21 27.93 63.90
N GLY A 57 24.85 28.75 63.06
CA GLY A 57 26.28 28.66 62.71
C GLY A 57 26.72 29.66 61.63
N GLU A 58 26.92 30.94 62.00
CA GLU A 58 27.62 31.92 61.14
C GLU A 58 29.12 31.59 61.02
N GLU A 59 29.76 31.93 59.89
CA GLU A 59 30.74 33.05 59.87
C GLU A 59 31.14 33.49 58.43
N ARG A 60 32.14 34.37 58.30
CA ARG A 60 32.26 35.34 57.20
C ARG A 60 33.68 35.58 56.67
N LYS A 61 33.76 35.83 55.34
CA LYS A 61 34.80 36.58 54.58
C LYS A 61 36.23 36.02 54.50
N HIS A 62 36.73 35.87 53.26
CA HIS A 62 37.72 36.82 52.73
C HIS A 62 37.85 36.76 51.19
N GLU A 63 38.08 37.92 50.57
CA GLU A 63 38.57 38.13 49.20
C GLU A 63 39.53 39.33 49.27
N PRO A 64 40.55 39.45 48.39
CA PRO A 64 40.50 40.56 47.41
C PRO A 64 41.29 40.39 46.08
N ARG A 65 40.70 40.88 44.96
CA ARG A 65 41.37 41.68 43.87
C ARG A 65 42.40 40.99 42.93
N VAL A 66 42.57 41.36 41.64
CA VAL A 66 41.77 42.19 40.70
C VAL A 66 42.08 41.88 39.20
N ARG A 67 41.01 41.82 38.37
CA ARG A 67 40.74 42.36 36.99
C ARG A 67 41.91 42.74 36.01
N PRO A 68 41.71 42.74 34.65
CA PRO A 68 40.46 43.12 33.97
C PRO A 68 40.01 42.45 32.62
N ASN A 69 38.69 42.58 32.37
CA ASN A 69 37.96 42.77 31.09
C ASN A 69 38.29 41.98 29.81
N ARG A 70 37.26 41.26 29.31
CA ARG A 70 36.49 41.72 28.13
C ARG A 70 35.04 41.21 28.12
N GLN A 71 34.16 41.88 27.37
CA GLN A 71 32.71 41.67 27.45
C GLN A 71 32.24 40.30 26.94
N ARG A 72 31.15 39.79 27.53
CA ARG A 72 30.14 38.98 26.81
C ARG A 72 28.75 39.56 27.04
N ARG A 73 27.98 39.62 25.96
CA ARG A 73 26.59 40.08 25.90
C ARG A 73 25.69 38.84 25.78
N MET A 74 24.52 38.86 26.42
CA MET A 74 23.43 37.90 26.12
C MET A 74 22.93 38.11 24.68
N VAL A 75 22.30 37.14 23.99
CA VAL A 75 21.95 35.74 24.32
C VAL A 75 22.03 34.90 23.03
N ALA A 76 22.08 33.57 23.14
CA ALA A 76 21.74 32.65 22.04
C ALA A 76 21.13 31.37 22.63
N THR A 77 19.85 31.13 22.38
CA THR A 77 19.07 30.09 23.10
C THR A 77 19.28 28.71 22.47
N LYS A 78 19.47 27.67 23.29
CA LYS A 78 19.79 26.31 22.81
C LYS A 78 18.63 25.68 22.02
N ALA A 79 18.96 25.12 20.85
CA ALA A 79 18.13 24.14 20.18
C ALA A 79 18.21 22.75 20.85
N SER A 80 17.27 21.85 20.52
CA SER A 80 17.09 20.53 21.13
C SER A 80 18.34 19.65 21.16
N ASN A 81 18.66 19.10 22.33
CA ASN A 81 20.00 18.66 22.74
C ASN A 81 20.48 17.28 22.20
N TRP A 82 20.06 16.86 21.00
CA TRP A 82 20.57 15.63 20.34
C TRP A 82 22.04 15.73 19.87
N MET A 83 22.67 16.90 20.05
CA MET A 83 24.07 17.18 19.73
C MET A 83 24.99 17.17 20.96
N ASP A 84 24.52 16.73 22.13
CA ASP A 84 25.35 16.66 23.33
C ASP A 84 26.45 15.59 23.20
N SER A 85 27.69 16.02 23.11
CA SER A 85 28.74 15.32 22.36
C SER A 85 29.60 14.40 23.24
N ARG A 86 28.99 13.40 23.89
CA ARG A 86 29.75 12.41 24.68
C ARG A 86 30.57 11.50 23.77
N SER A 87 31.88 11.46 24.01
CA SER A 87 32.86 10.53 23.44
C SER A 87 32.60 9.07 23.88
N PRO A 88 33.27 8.07 23.28
CA PRO A 88 33.21 6.68 23.74
C PRO A 88 33.59 6.52 25.22
N TYR A 89 34.60 7.26 25.69
CA TYR A 89 35.07 7.23 27.08
C TYR A 89 34.00 7.78 28.05
N GLU A 90 33.43 8.95 27.76
CA GLU A 90 32.32 9.54 28.53
C GLU A 90 31.02 8.71 28.43
N THR A 91 30.90 7.85 27.42
CA THR A 91 29.78 6.90 27.25
C THR A 91 29.96 5.65 28.12
N LEU A 92 31.20 5.27 28.44
CA LEU A 92 31.53 4.20 29.40
C LEU A 92 31.82 4.71 30.82
N GLU A 93 31.76 6.02 31.06
CA GLU A 93 32.10 6.65 32.36
C GLU A 93 33.56 6.33 32.77
N LEU A 94 34.49 6.52 31.82
CA LEU A 94 35.93 6.28 31.96
C LEU A 94 36.75 7.49 31.51
N GLU A 95 37.98 7.59 32.03
CA GLU A 95 39.02 8.47 31.50
C GLU A 95 39.69 7.89 30.25
N ARG A 96 40.46 8.71 29.53
CA ARG A 96 41.01 8.36 28.19
C ARG A 96 42.18 7.39 28.24
N ASP A 97 42.91 7.36 29.35
CA ASP A 97 44.04 6.49 29.65
C ASP A 97 43.63 5.13 30.23
N ALA A 98 42.34 4.91 30.50
CA ALA A 98 41.81 3.68 31.11
C ALA A 98 42.28 2.38 30.43
N GLU A 99 42.61 1.37 31.23
CA GLU A 99 43.11 0.09 30.75
C GLU A 99 41.99 -0.82 30.20
N ASP A 100 42.36 -1.82 29.40
CA ASP A 100 41.42 -2.77 28.79
C ASP A 100 40.53 -3.50 29.81
N GLU A 101 41.03 -3.81 31.01
CA GLU A 101 40.19 -4.39 32.06
C GLU A 101 39.20 -3.37 32.65
N GLU A 102 39.56 -2.10 32.75
CA GLU A 102 38.64 -1.04 33.17
C GLU A 102 37.53 -0.85 32.13
N ILE A 103 37.86 -0.87 30.83
CA ILE A 103 36.89 -0.87 29.72
C ILE A 103 35.95 -2.07 29.82
N LYS A 104 36.47 -3.28 30.08
CA LYS A 104 35.65 -4.49 30.30
C LYS A 104 34.80 -4.40 31.57
N VAL A 105 35.31 -3.82 32.66
CA VAL A 105 34.57 -3.67 33.94
C VAL A 105 33.46 -2.62 33.81
N ALA A 106 33.75 -1.45 33.22
CA ALA A 106 32.77 -0.40 32.97
C ALA A 106 31.66 -0.87 32.03
N TYR A 107 32.01 -1.55 30.93
CA TYR A 107 31.01 -2.17 30.05
C TYR A 107 30.16 -3.21 30.80
N ARG A 108 30.76 -4.12 31.59
CA ARG A 108 30.01 -5.10 32.40
C ARG A 108 29.07 -4.42 33.42
N ARG A 109 29.51 -3.32 34.06
CA ARG A 109 28.69 -2.50 34.98
C ARG A 109 27.49 -1.88 34.24
N LEU A 110 27.76 -1.13 33.18
CA LEU A 110 26.77 -0.34 32.46
C LEU A 110 25.82 -1.18 31.62
N ALA A 111 26.30 -2.26 31.01
CA ALA A 111 25.45 -3.24 30.35
C ALA A 111 24.48 -3.87 31.36
N LYS A 112 24.96 -4.38 32.50
CA LYS A 112 24.09 -4.97 33.53
C LYS A 112 23.04 -3.98 34.07
N PHE A 113 23.39 -2.69 34.14
CA PHE A 113 22.51 -1.65 34.69
C PHE A 113 21.47 -1.15 33.67
N TYR A 114 21.87 -0.90 32.41
CA TYR A 114 21.00 -0.30 31.37
C TYR A 114 20.41 -1.30 30.36
N HIS A 115 20.66 -2.61 30.48
CA HIS A 115 20.11 -3.62 29.56
C HIS A 115 18.57 -3.61 29.57
N PRO A 116 17.91 -3.56 28.41
CA PRO A 116 16.48 -3.21 28.30
C PRO A 116 15.53 -4.16 29.04
N ASP A 117 15.87 -5.45 29.18
CA ASP A 117 15.04 -6.44 29.88
C ASP A 117 15.12 -6.39 31.41
N VAL A 118 16.09 -5.65 31.98
CA VAL A 118 16.34 -5.61 33.45
C VAL A 118 16.43 -4.20 34.04
N TYR A 119 16.33 -3.15 33.21
CA TYR A 119 16.34 -1.76 33.66
C TYR A 119 15.11 -1.43 34.52
N ASP A 120 15.31 -1.16 35.81
CA ASP A 120 14.23 -0.95 36.79
C ASP A 120 13.75 0.50 36.90
N GLY A 121 14.31 1.41 36.09
CA GLY A 121 14.01 2.84 36.12
C GLY A 121 15.03 3.69 36.88
N ARG A 122 15.98 3.10 37.61
CA ARG A 122 17.06 3.86 38.26
C ARG A 122 18.18 4.17 37.27
N GLY A 123 18.62 5.43 37.24
CA GLY A 123 19.75 5.87 36.42
C GLY A 123 19.54 7.28 35.85
N THR A 124 20.62 7.88 35.40
CA THR A 124 20.62 9.16 34.66
C THR A 124 20.62 8.88 33.16
N LEU A 125 19.42 8.64 32.61
CA LEU A 125 19.18 8.74 31.18
C LEU A 125 19.12 10.22 30.77
N ASP A 126 19.64 10.54 29.58
CA ASP A 126 19.57 11.90 29.04
C ASP A 126 18.12 12.25 28.64
N GLU A 127 17.77 13.54 28.55
CA GLU A 127 16.37 13.95 28.37
C GLU A 127 15.79 13.47 27.02
N GLY A 128 14.84 12.52 27.09
CA GLY A 128 14.27 11.83 25.92
C GLY A 128 14.98 10.53 25.51
N GLU A 129 16.05 10.12 26.22
CA GLU A 129 16.73 8.85 26.00
C GLU A 129 15.97 7.66 26.61
N THR A 130 16.09 6.49 25.98
CA THR A 130 15.57 5.21 26.49
C THR A 130 16.71 4.31 26.94
N ALA A 131 16.47 3.38 27.86
CA ALA A 131 17.47 2.39 28.28
C ALA A 131 18.01 1.56 27.09
N GLU A 132 17.13 1.21 26.15
CA GLU A 132 17.48 0.64 24.83
C GLU A 132 18.48 1.52 24.04
N THR A 133 18.20 2.83 23.91
CA THR A 133 19.12 3.78 23.25
C THR A 133 20.45 3.87 24.01
N ARG A 134 20.41 3.97 25.35
CA ARG A 134 21.59 4.02 26.21
C ARG A 134 22.47 2.78 26.05
N PHE A 135 21.86 1.60 26.06
CA PHE A 135 22.53 0.32 25.88
C PHE A 135 23.23 0.22 24.52
N ILE A 136 22.58 0.69 23.45
CA ILE A 136 23.20 0.77 22.11
C ILE A 136 24.43 1.69 22.12
N LYS A 137 24.38 2.85 22.81
CA LYS A 137 25.56 3.73 22.97
C LYS A 137 26.69 3.02 23.72
N ILE A 138 26.39 2.40 24.87
CA ILE A 138 27.33 1.65 25.72
C ILE A 138 28.01 0.53 24.92
N GLN A 139 27.25 -0.27 24.17
CA GLN A 139 27.80 -1.32 23.32
C GLN A 139 28.65 -0.76 22.18
N ALA A 140 28.21 0.31 21.51
CA ALA A 140 28.98 0.93 20.42
C ALA A 140 30.31 1.52 20.90
N ALA A 141 30.36 2.04 22.14
CA ALA A 141 31.57 2.57 22.78
C ALA A 141 32.55 1.45 23.15
N TYR A 142 32.06 0.39 23.80
CA TYR A 142 32.86 -0.80 24.11
C TYR A 142 33.46 -1.44 22.86
N GLU A 143 32.66 -1.66 21.81
CA GLU A 143 33.12 -2.24 20.52
C GLU A 143 34.09 -1.34 19.72
N LEU A 144 34.27 -0.08 20.12
CA LEU A 144 35.27 0.84 19.59
C LEU A 144 36.54 0.84 20.46
N LEU A 145 36.39 0.92 21.78
CA LEU A 145 37.49 1.07 22.73
C LEU A 145 38.23 -0.24 23.05
N ILE A 146 37.58 -1.40 22.94
CA ILE A 146 38.21 -2.71 23.20
C ILE A 146 38.98 -3.28 22.00
N ASP A 147 39.00 -2.56 20.88
CA ASP A 147 39.78 -2.89 19.71
C ASP A 147 40.94 -1.89 19.63
N GLU A 148 42.15 -2.37 19.88
CA GLU A 148 43.34 -1.53 20.06
C GLU A 148 43.58 -0.60 18.86
N GLU A 149 43.34 -1.08 17.63
CA GLU A 149 43.56 -0.30 16.41
C GLU A 149 42.44 0.73 16.19
N LYS A 150 41.18 0.38 16.47
CA LYS A 150 40.07 1.37 16.45
C LYS A 150 40.24 2.43 17.53
N ARG A 151 40.65 2.05 18.75
CA ARG A 151 40.95 2.97 19.85
C ARG A 151 42.07 3.92 19.45
N ARG A 152 43.22 3.38 19.01
CA ARG A 152 44.38 4.13 18.53
C ARG A 152 44.05 5.09 17.39
N GLN A 153 43.26 4.65 16.39
CA GLN A 153 42.81 5.52 15.29
C GLN A 153 41.88 6.63 15.79
N TYR A 154 40.92 6.31 16.67
CA TYR A 154 40.02 7.31 17.26
C TYR A 154 40.80 8.34 18.07
N ASP A 155 41.73 7.93 18.93
CA ASP A 155 42.53 8.83 19.77
C ASP A 155 43.49 9.68 18.93
N SER A 156 44.05 9.13 17.85
CA SER A 156 44.86 9.87 16.87
C SER A 156 44.04 10.94 16.17
N ASP A 157 42.87 10.58 15.60
CA ASP A 157 41.96 11.55 14.98
C ASP A 157 41.46 12.60 15.99
N ASN A 158 41.21 12.22 17.24
CA ASN A 158 40.73 13.11 18.30
C ASN A 158 41.82 14.08 18.77
N ARG A 159 43.09 13.65 18.74
CA ARG A 159 44.26 14.52 19.02
C ARG A 159 44.56 15.50 17.89
N VAL A 160 44.32 15.12 16.63
CA VAL A 160 44.59 15.96 15.45
C VAL A 160 43.41 16.87 15.10
N ASN A 161 42.17 16.37 15.20
CA ASN A 161 40.94 17.10 14.92
C ASN A 161 39.76 16.51 15.72
N PRO A 162 39.46 17.05 16.93
CA PRO A 162 38.36 16.59 17.77
C PRO A 162 36.99 16.55 17.06
N MET A 163 36.73 17.48 16.13
CA MET A 163 35.47 17.51 15.38
C MET A 163 35.36 16.32 14.42
N LYS A 164 36.45 15.96 13.72
CA LYS A 164 36.51 14.79 12.83
C LYS A 164 36.28 13.50 13.63
N ALA A 165 36.93 13.35 14.79
CA ALA A 165 36.72 12.20 15.66
C ALA A 165 35.28 12.10 16.19
N SER A 166 34.68 13.24 16.58
CA SER A 166 33.27 13.28 16.99
C SER A 166 32.32 12.91 15.84
N GLN A 167 32.61 13.30 14.60
CA GLN A 167 31.83 12.92 13.42
C GLN A 167 31.95 11.41 13.13
N ALA A 168 33.17 10.86 13.14
CA ALA A 168 33.41 9.44 12.93
C ALA A 168 32.74 8.56 14.01
N TRP A 169 32.78 9.01 15.27
CA TRP A 169 32.05 8.37 16.38
C TRP A 169 30.54 8.38 16.16
N MET A 170 29.95 9.51 15.75
CA MET A 170 28.52 9.60 15.46
C MET A 170 28.11 8.73 14.25
N GLU A 171 28.93 8.64 13.21
CA GLU A 171 28.69 7.75 12.07
C GLU A 171 28.73 6.27 12.50
N TRP A 172 29.74 5.87 13.28
CA TRP A 172 29.83 4.53 13.86
C TRP A 172 28.63 4.20 14.75
N LEU A 173 28.21 5.13 15.61
CA LEU A 173 27.06 4.96 16.50
C LEU A 173 25.75 4.78 15.72
N MET A 174 25.54 5.58 14.67
CA MET A 174 24.38 5.45 13.79
C MET A 174 24.40 4.14 12.97
N LYS A 175 25.59 3.71 12.52
CA LYS A 175 25.79 2.41 11.87
C LYS A 175 25.52 1.24 12.82
N LYS A 176 25.92 1.33 14.10
CA LYS A 176 25.64 0.34 15.14
C LYS A 176 24.17 0.28 15.51
N ARG A 177 23.50 1.43 15.64
CA ARG A 177 22.04 1.51 15.83
C ARG A 177 21.29 0.80 14.69
N LYS A 178 21.58 1.15 13.44
CA LYS A 178 20.97 0.51 12.26
C LYS A 178 21.19 -1.01 12.23
N ALA A 179 22.40 -1.46 12.62
CA ALA A 179 22.73 -2.89 12.74
C ALA A 179 22.17 -3.56 14.01
N PHE A 180 21.65 -2.80 14.98
CA PHE A 180 20.90 -3.31 16.13
C PHE A 180 19.42 -3.46 15.77
N ASP A 181 18.82 -2.43 15.16
CA ASP A 181 17.45 -2.44 14.62
C ASP A 181 17.25 -3.67 13.70
N GLN A 182 18.14 -3.84 12.71
CA GLN A 182 18.15 -5.00 11.80
C GLN A 182 18.35 -6.35 12.51
N ARG A 183 19.05 -6.38 13.66
CA ARG A 183 19.19 -7.61 14.46
C ARG A 183 17.97 -7.88 15.33
N GLY A 184 17.21 -6.87 15.72
CA GLY A 184 15.89 -7.04 16.34
C GLY A 184 14.91 -7.72 15.39
N ASP A 185 14.82 -7.23 14.15
CA ASP A 185 13.96 -7.81 13.12
C ASP A 185 14.38 -9.25 12.77
N MET A 186 15.68 -9.50 12.60
CA MET A 186 16.21 -10.85 12.40
C MET A 186 16.02 -11.77 13.63
N ALA A 187 16.06 -11.24 14.86
CA ALA A 187 15.79 -12.03 16.06
C ALA A 187 14.31 -12.41 16.17
N ILE A 188 13.39 -11.54 15.76
CA ILE A 188 11.95 -11.86 15.67
C ILE A 188 11.72 -12.94 14.60
N ALA A 189 12.35 -12.81 13.43
CA ALA A 189 12.27 -13.81 12.36
C ALA A 189 12.87 -15.16 12.77
N ALA A 190 14.08 -15.17 13.34
CA ALA A 190 14.77 -16.36 13.80
C ALA A 190 14.08 -17.01 15.00
N TRP A 191 13.47 -16.24 15.91
CA TRP A 191 12.65 -16.77 17.00
C TRP A 191 11.38 -17.43 16.45
N ALA A 192 10.68 -16.80 15.50
CA ALA A 192 9.53 -17.41 14.84
C ALA A 192 9.92 -18.70 14.09
N GLU A 193 11.03 -18.71 13.36
CA GLU A 193 11.55 -19.88 12.67
C GLU A 193 12.02 -20.98 13.65
N GLN A 194 12.63 -20.61 14.78
CA GLN A 194 13.03 -21.55 15.84
C GLN A 194 11.82 -22.14 16.55
N GLN A 195 10.78 -21.36 16.85
CA GLN A 195 9.51 -21.86 17.37
C GLN A 195 8.86 -22.82 16.37
N GLN A 196 8.82 -22.46 15.07
CA GLN A 196 8.32 -23.35 14.02
C GLN A 196 9.14 -24.65 13.93
N ARG A 197 10.46 -24.60 14.06
CA ARG A 197 11.36 -25.77 14.11
C ARG A 197 11.13 -26.62 15.36
N GLU A 198 11.01 -26.03 16.54
CA GLU A 198 10.70 -26.74 17.78
C GLU A 198 9.34 -27.43 17.72
N LEU A 199 8.31 -26.73 17.22
CA LEU A 199 6.97 -27.28 17.03
C LEU A 199 7.00 -28.49 16.08
N ASN A 200 7.66 -28.34 14.93
CA ASN A 200 7.83 -29.41 13.95
C ASN A 200 8.65 -30.59 14.50
N LEU A 201 9.70 -30.33 15.30
CA LEU A 201 10.51 -31.37 15.92
C LEU A 201 9.79 -32.08 17.06
N ARG A 202 8.89 -31.41 17.79
CA ARG A 202 8.08 -32.02 18.86
C ARG A 202 6.87 -32.78 18.31
N ALA A 203 6.22 -32.29 17.25
CA ALA A 203 5.25 -33.08 16.49
C ALA A 203 5.87 -34.39 15.97
N ARG A 204 7.10 -34.32 15.44
CA ARG A 204 7.93 -35.49 15.03
C ARG A 204 8.45 -36.35 16.19
N ARG A 205 8.18 -36.01 17.46
CA ARG A 205 8.44 -36.85 18.64
C ARG A 205 7.15 -37.45 19.20
N LEU A 206 6.07 -36.65 19.29
CA LEU A 206 4.74 -37.11 19.73
C LEU A 206 4.21 -38.21 18.80
N ALA A 207 4.29 -38.01 17.49
CA ALA A 207 4.01 -39.02 16.46
C ALA A 207 4.97 -40.25 16.45
N ARG A 208 5.90 -40.35 17.41
CA ARG A 208 6.75 -41.53 17.67
C ARG A 208 6.63 -42.07 19.10
N SER A 209 5.87 -41.43 19.98
CA SER A 209 5.57 -41.93 21.33
C SER A 209 4.24 -42.67 21.35
N LYS A 210 4.18 -43.83 22.02
CA LYS A 210 2.93 -44.61 22.22
C LYS A 210 2.04 -43.98 23.29
N ILE A 211 1.50 -42.79 23.01
CA ILE A 211 0.52 -42.08 23.84
C ILE A 211 -0.87 -42.27 23.22
N ASP A 212 -1.92 -42.25 24.05
CA ASP A 212 -3.31 -42.30 23.59
C ASP A 212 -3.64 -41.08 22.69
N PRO A 213 -4.09 -41.27 21.44
CA PRO A 213 -4.39 -40.19 20.51
C PRO A 213 -5.42 -39.16 21.01
N GLU A 214 -6.29 -39.51 21.97
CA GLU A 214 -7.27 -38.54 22.48
C GLU A 214 -6.65 -37.55 23.48
N GLU A 215 -5.73 -38.00 24.33
CA GLU A 215 -4.95 -37.11 25.21
C GLU A 215 -3.91 -36.30 24.43
N GLU A 216 -3.27 -36.88 23.41
CA GLU A 216 -2.39 -36.14 22.49
C GLU A 216 -3.15 -34.94 21.87
N ARG A 217 -4.39 -35.15 21.42
CA ARG A 217 -5.25 -34.09 20.88
C ARG A 217 -5.64 -33.05 21.93
N LYS A 218 -5.97 -33.44 23.17
CA LYS A 218 -6.30 -32.50 24.25
C LYS A 218 -5.10 -31.61 24.60
N ILE A 219 -3.90 -32.19 24.70
CA ILE A 219 -2.64 -31.47 24.95
C ILE A 219 -2.35 -30.50 23.80
N LEU A 220 -2.34 -30.97 22.54
CA LEU A 220 -2.09 -30.13 21.37
C LEU A 220 -3.08 -28.96 21.23
N VAL A 221 -4.37 -29.16 21.54
CA VAL A 221 -5.36 -28.07 21.51
C VAL A 221 -5.12 -27.06 22.64
N LYS A 222 -4.80 -27.52 23.85
CA LYS A 222 -4.48 -26.67 25.01
C LYS A 222 -3.21 -25.84 24.76
N GLU A 223 -2.16 -26.46 24.23
CA GLU A 223 -0.89 -25.80 23.90
C GLU A 223 -1.02 -24.86 22.70
N LYS A 224 -1.75 -25.23 21.64
CA LYS A 224 -2.03 -24.35 20.50
C LYS A 224 -2.83 -23.11 20.94
N LYS A 225 -3.78 -23.26 21.87
CA LYS A 225 -4.50 -22.13 22.47
C LYS A 225 -3.54 -21.23 23.27
N ALA A 226 -2.72 -21.80 24.14
CA ALA A 226 -1.73 -21.05 24.92
C ALA A 226 -0.69 -20.32 24.05
N SER A 227 -0.24 -20.95 22.95
CA SER A 227 0.69 -20.37 21.98
C SER A 227 0.05 -19.18 21.24
N VAL A 228 -1.19 -19.33 20.76
CA VAL A 228 -1.96 -18.22 20.13
C VAL A 228 -2.22 -17.09 21.13
N GLU A 229 -2.51 -17.40 22.40
CA GLU A 229 -2.71 -16.41 23.46
C GLU A 229 -1.41 -15.67 23.80
N ASN A 230 -0.28 -16.37 23.88
CA ASN A 230 1.03 -15.76 24.14
C ASN A 230 1.53 -14.93 22.94
N PHE A 231 1.29 -15.39 21.70
CA PHE A 231 1.49 -14.60 20.48
C PHE A 231 0.65 -13.32 20.50
N ASN A 232 -0.66 -13.42 20.77
CA ASN A 232 -1.54 -12.25 20.85
C ASN A 232 -1.12 -11.28 21.96
N ASN A 233 -0.67 -11.78 23.12
CA ASN A 233 -0.17 -10.93 24.21
C ASN A 233 1.18 -10.28 23.86
N THR A 234 2.06 -10.97 23.13
CA THR A 234 3.35 -10.44 22.66
C THR A 234 3.13 -9.37 21.58
N LEU A 235 2.26 -9.65 20.60
CA LEU A 235 1.84 -8.72 19.57
C LEU A 235 1.19 -7.47 20.18
N ARG A 236 0.25 -7.63 21.13
CA ARG A 236 -0.35 -6.51 21.88
C ARG A 236 0.68 -5.69 22.63
N ARG A 237 1.65 -6.32 23.32
CA ARG A 237 2.77 -5.62 23.99
C ARG A 237 3.59 -4.82 22.98
N HIS A 238 3.94 -5.40 21.83
CA HIS A 238 4.70 -4.72 20.79
C HIS A 238 3.90 -3.55 20.17
N THR A 239 2.61 -3.73 19.86
CA THR A 239 1.72 -2.66 19.40
C THR A 239 1.56 -1.54 20.45
N LEU A 240 1.54 -1.88 21.73
CA LEU A 240 1.53 -0.88 22.82
C LEU A 240 2.87 -0.13 22.93
N VAL A 241 4.01 -0.79 22.73
CA VAL A 241 5.33 -0.12 22.64
C VAL A 241 5.39 0.82 21.44
N LEU A 242 4.90 0.42 20.26
CA LEU A 242 4.82 1.28 19.08
C LEU A 242 3.88 2.48 19.31
N ARG A 243 2.68 2.25 19.85
CA ARG A 243 1.76 3.36 20.21
C ARG A 243 2.34 4.29 21.28
N LYS A 244 3.12 3.77 22.24
CA LYS A 244 3.84 4.58 23.23
C LYS A 244 4.96 5.40 22.57
N ARG A 245 5.72 4.82 21.62
CA ARG A 245 6.72 5.55 20.81
C ARG A 245 6.05 6.69 20.02
N ASP A 246 4.89 6.47 19.41
CA ASP A 246 4.18 7.53 18.66
C ASP A 246 3.52 8.59 19.54
N LEU A 247 3.02 8.24 20.74
CA LEU A 247 2.58 9.22 21.73
C LEU A 247 3.73 10.10 22.23
N MET A 248 4.90 9.51 22.50
CA MET A 248 6.09 10.27 22.89
C MET A 248 6.61 11.17 21.75
N ARG A 249 6.55 10.73 20.49
CA ARG A 249 6.84 11.58 19.32
C ARG A 249 5.91 12.79 19.24
N LYS A 250 4.59 12.58 19.32
CA LYS A 250 3.61 13.67 19.28
C LYS A 250 3.82 14.67 20.40
N LYS A 251 4.05 14.19 21.63
CA LYS A 251 4.37 15.07 22.75
C LYS A 251 5.66 15.87 22.50
N ALA A 252 6.72 15.24 21.98
CA ALA A 252 7.95 15.95 21.64
C ALA A 252 7.74 17.02 20.53
N ASP A 253 6.87 16.77 19.55
CA ASP A 253 6.50 17.78 18.54
C ASP A 253 5.62 18.91 19.11
N GLU A 254 4.77 18.63 20.10
CA GLU A 254 3.96 19.63 20.82
C GLU A 254 4.83 20.49 21.75
N ASP A 255 5.71 19.88 22.55
CA ASP A 255 6.68 20.57 23.39
C ASP A 255 7.66 21.41 22.53
N LYS A 256 8.05 20.91 21.36
CA LYS A 256 8.86 21.66 20.36
C LYS A 256 8.10 22.85 19.77
N LYS A 257 6.82 22.72 19.45
CA LYS A 257 5.98 23.86 19.02
C LYS A 257 5.86 24.91 20.13
N LYS A 258 5.69 24.48 21.37
CA LYS A 258 5.60 25.37 22.53
C LYS A 258 6.91 26.13 22.76
N LEU A 259 8.05 25.45 22.65
CA LEU A 259 9.37 26.07 22.70
C LEU A 259 9.58 27.07 21.54
N ILE A 260 9.11 26.75 20.32
CA ILE A 260 9.17 27.68 19.18
C ILE A 260 8.33 28.94 19.45
N GLY A 261 7.12 28.80 20.01
CA GLY A 261 6.29 29.95 20.41
C GLY A 261 7.02 30.85 21.43
N GLN A 262 7.56 30.26 22.49
CA GLN A 262 8.31 30.98 23.53
C GLN A 262 9.60 31.64 23.01
N LEU A 263 10.23 31.10 21.97
CA LEU A 263 11.38 31.72 21.31
C LEU A 263 10.98 32.90 20.43
N LEU A 264 9.84 32.81 19.72
CA LEU A 264 9.30 33.90 18.90
C LEU A 264 8.81 35.07 19.78
N GLU A 265 8.11 34.77 20.88
CA GLU A 265 7.76 35.73 21.94
C GLU A 265 9.01 36.45 22.47
N ALA A 266 10.10 35.71 22.74
CA ALA A 266 11.35 36.27 23.27
C ALA A 266 12.15 37.10 22.26
N GLU A 267 11.94 36.93 20.95
CA GLU A 267 12.52 37.79 19.90
C GLU A 267 11.60 38.97 19.52
N GLY A 268 10.44 39.11 20.16
CA GLY A 268 9.47 40.20 19.91
C GLY A 268 8.67 40.01 18.62
N LEU A 269 8.58 38.77 18.12
CA LEU A 269 7.81 38.40 16.94
C LEU A 269 6.60 37.57 17.35
N GLU A 270 5.53 38.25 17.79
CA GLU A 270 4.24 37.58 18.00
C GLU A 270 3.73 36.99 16.68
N LEU A 271 3.28 35.74 16.72
CA LEU A 271 2.45 35.17 15.66
C LEU A 271 1.08 35.84 15.74
N ALA A 272 0.61 36.43 14.65
CA ALA A 272 -0.74 36.96 14.57
C ALA A 272 -1.76 35.84 14.87
N ASN A 273 -2.66 36.09 15.81
CA ASN A 273 -3.75 35.16 16.13
C ASN A 273 -4.82 35.24 15.01
N ASP A 274 -5.35 34.08 14.60
CA ASP A 274 -6.30 33.92 13.49
C ASP A 274 -7.73 34.48 13.76
N GLU A 275 -7.90 35.54 14.56
CA GLU A 275 -9.22 36.08 14.96
C GLU A 275 -9.50 37.57 14.63
N ASP A 276 -8.50 38.39 14.26
CA ASP A 276 -8.67 39.85 14.03
C ASP A 276 -8.35 40.32 12.58
N GLU A 277 -9.07 39.79 11.58
CA GLU A 277 -9.23 40.44 10.25
C GLU A 277 -10.71 40.81 10.00
N ASN A 278 -11.23 41.77 10.77
CA ASN A 278 -12.60 42.28 10.54
C ASN A 278 -12.74 43.82 10.55
N SER A 279 -11.68 44.54 10.16
CA SER A 279 -11.81 45.85 9.48
C SER A 279 -10.48 46.35 8.93
N ILE A 280 -10.41 46.63 7.62
CA ILE A 280 -9.64 47.71 6.99
C ILE A 280 -9.94 47.74 5.48
N GLY A 281 -9.92 48.96 4.90
CA GLY A 281 -9.62 49.26 3.49
C GLY A 281 -10.10 48.30 2.39
N ARG A 282 -11.14 48.72 1.65
CA ARG A 282 -11.36 48.24 0.27
C ARG A 282 -10.18 48.66 -0.59
N VAL A 283 -9.22 47.76 -0.79
CA VAL A 283 -8.14 47.92 -1.76
C VAL A 283 -8.58 47.24 -3.06
N ASP A 284 -8.78 48.02 -4.11
CA ASP A 284 -9.04 47.49 -5.44
C ASP A 284 -7.75 46.84 -5.96
N VAL A 285 -7.64 45.53 -5.74
CA VAL A 285 -6.57 44.70 -6.31
C VAL A 285 -6.75 44.71 -7.82
N ILE A 286 -5.85 45.41 -8.51
CA ILE A 286 -5.72 45.36 -9.96
C ILE A 286 -5.56 43.89 -10.35
N GLU A 287 -6.48 43.36 -11.15
CA GLU A 287 -6.42 42.00 -11.68
C GLU A 287 -5.27 41.88 -12.69
N GLY A 288 -4.05 41.75 -12.17
CA GLY A 288 -2.88 41.38 -12.96
C GLY A 288 -3.14 40.01 -13.57
N GLU A 289 -3.19 39.95 -14.90
CA GLU A 289 -3.68 38.81 -15.67
C GLU A 289 -2.96 37.51 -15.29
N ILE A 290 -3.62 36.67 -14.49
CA ILE A 290 -3.29 35.25 -14.42
C ILE A 290 -3.79 34.64 -15.73
N GLY A 291 -2.98 34.80 -16.78
CA GLY A 291 -3.27 34.32 -18.14
C GLY A 291 -3.75 32.87 -18.07
N GLY A 292 -5.01 32.67 -18.45
CA GLY A 292 -5.70 31.39 -18.29
C GLY A 292 -4.98 30.31 -19.07
N ILE A 293 -4.25 29.43 -18.37
CA ILE A 293 -3.77 28.18 -18.96
C ILE A 293 -5.02 27.44 -19.44
N GLY A 294 -5.07 27.15 -20.74
CA GLY A 294 -6.19 26.42 -21.35
C GLY A 294 -6.31 25.00 -20.81
N ASN A 295 -7.33 24.29 -21.31
CA ASN A 295 -7.54 22.87 -21.06
C ASN A 295 -6.21 22.09 -21.17
N ILE A 296 -5.81 21.39 -20.09
CA ILE A 296 -4.51 20.73 -20.01
C ILE A 296 -4.39 19.63 -21.06
N LYS A 297 -3.36 19.72 -21.91
CA LYS A 297 -2.96 18.64 -22.80
C LYS A 297 -1.94 17.76 -22.09
N ALA A 298 -2.32 16.57 -21.68
CA ALA A 298 -1.47 15.70 -20.87
C ALA A 298 -1.32 14.28 -21.45
N VAL A 299 -0.40 13.51 -20.86
CA VAL A 299 -0.19 12.10 -21.16
C VAL A 299 -0.04 11.29 -19.87
N ASN A 300 -0.56 10.07 -19.86
CA ASN A 300 -0.37 9.14 -18.75
C ASN A 300 1.03 8.50 -18.80
N LEU A 301 1.62 8.25 -17.63
CA LEU A 301 2.84 7.46 -17.47
C LEU A 301 2.50 6.03 -16.97
N GLY A 302 1.50 5.41 -17.61
CA GLY A 302 1.02 4.05 -17.32
C GLY A 302 2.11 3.00 -17.51
N GLY A 303 2.06 1.93 -16.72
CA GLY A 303 3.09 0.88 -16.70
C GLY A 303 4.41 1.24 -15.99
N TRP A 304 4.59 2.45 -15.45
CA TRP A 304 5.84 2.90 -14.81
C TRP A 304 5.90 2.66 -13.29
N LEU A 305 5.23 3.51 -12.48
CA LEU A 305 5.18 3.41 -11.01
C LEU A 305 3.99 2.58 -10.49
N VAL A 306 3.20 2.07 -11.44
CA VAL A 306 2.34 0.90 -11.31
C VAL A 306 2.54 0.08 -12.59
N THR A 307 3.10 -1.13 -12.48
CA THR A 307 3.45 -1.93 -13.67
C THR A 307 2.31 -2.79 -14.20
N GLU A 308 2.21 -2.87 -15.53
CA GLU A 308 1.22 -3.68 -16.27
C GLU A 308 1.88 -4.49 -17.40
N GLY A 309 1.62 -5.79 -17.45
CA GLY A 309 2.23 -6.70 -18.40
C GLY A 309 1.75 -6.54 -19.84
N TRP A 310 0.55 -6.01 -20.09
CA TRP A 310 0.11 -5.73 -21.46
C TRP A 310 0.81 -4.49 -22.07
N ILE A 311 1.29 -3.56 -21.22
CA ILE A 311 2.08 -2.39 -21.62
C ILE A 311 3.56 -2.77 -21.82
N LYS A 312 4.11 -3.58 -20.91
CA LYS A 312 5.54 -3.97 -20.90
C LYS A 312 5.73 -5.47 -20.59
N PRO A 313 5.32 -6.38 -21.50
CA PRO A 313 5.29 -7.83 -21.24
C PRO A 313 6.66 -8.43 -20.95
N SER A 314 7.73 -7.87 -21.55
CA SER A 314 9.11 -8.33 -21.35
C SER A 314 9.56 -8.30 -19.88
N LEU A 315 8.90 -7.50 -19.03
CA LEU A 315 9.24 -7.40 -17.61
C LEU A 315 8.91 -8.70 -16.85
N PHE A 316 7.96 -9.49 -17.34
CA PHE A 316 7.51 -10.76 -16.75
C PHE A 316 8.26 -11.99 -17.30
N ASP A 317 9.09 -11.83 -18.34
CA ASP A 317 9.72 -12.96 -19.04
C ASP A 317 10.70 -13.77 -18.18
N GLY A 318 11.38 -13.13 -17.22
CA GLY A 318 12.34 -13.78 -16.33
C GLY A 318 11.71 -14.56 -15.16
N ILE A 319 10.37 -14.63 -15.06
CA ILE A 319 9.67 -15.29 -13.96
C ILE A 319 9.49 -16.79 -14.25
N PRO A 320 9.95 -17.71 -13.38
CA PRO A 320 9.65 -19.13 -13.52
C PRO A 320 8.14 -19.40 -13.45
N ASN A 321 7.60 -20.18 -14.39
CA ASN A 321 6.16 -20.41 -14.53
C ASN A 321 5.36 -19.08 -14.55
N LYS A 322 5.71 -18.14 -15.45
CA LYS A 322 5.07 -16.82 -15.58
C LYS A 322 3.60 -16.85 -16.02
N ASP A 323 3.07 -18.01 -16.42
CA ASP A 323 1.65 -18.23 -16.68
C ASP A 323 0.88 -18.62 -15.41
N LEU A 324 1.58 -19.07 -14.37
CA LEU A 324 1.05 -19.42 -13.04
C LEU A 324 1.42 -18.34 -12.02
N LEU A 325 0.83 -17.15 -12.15
CA LEU A 325 0.98 -16.03 -11.21
C LEU A 325 -0.24 -15.95 -10.28
N ASP A 326 -0.19 -15.10 -9.26
CA ASP A 326 -1.37 -14.83 -8.43
C ASP A 326 -2.53 -14.30 -9.27
N GLY A 327 -3.72 -14.86 -9.05
CA GLY A 327 -4.91 -14.55 -9.84
C GLY A 327 -5.05 -15.33 -11.14
N THR A 328 -4.03 -16.11 -11.57
CA THR A 328 -4.21 -17.04 -12.69
C THR A 328 -5.36 -18.00 -12.38
N ASN A 329 -6.35 -18.05 -13.28
CA ASN A 329 -7.50 -18.93 -13.20
C ASN A 329 -7.24 -20.22 -14.00
N LEU A 330 -7.24 -21.35 -13.30
CA LEU A 330 -7.02 -22.69 -13.86
C LEU A 330 -8.33 -23.46 -13.97
N GLN A 331 -8.46 -24.28 -15.01
CA GLN A 331 -9.49 -25.29 -15.16
C GLN A 331 -8.79 -26.63 -15.43
N LEU A 332 -9.15 -27.66 -14.65
CA LEU A 332 -8.48 -28.96 -14.66
C LEU A 332 -9.44 -30.02 -15.17
N LYS A 333 -9.16 -30.60 -16.35
CA LYS A 333 -9.98 -31.66 -16.95
C LYS A 333 -9.29 -33.01 -16.81
N SER A 334 -9.88 -33.96 -16.10
CA SER A 334 -9.37 -35.33 -16.00
C SER A 334 -9.29 -36.00 -17.37
N VAL A 335 -8.18 -36.68 -17.65
CA VAL A 335 -8.02 -37.45 -18.90
C VAL A 335 -8.86 -38.72 -18.91
N THR A 336 -9.06 -39.37 -17.77
CA THR A 336 -9.73 -40.69 -17.67
C THR A 336 -11.25 -40.59 -17.79
N VAL A 337 -11.90 -39.66 -17.09
CA VAL A 337 -13.36 -39.46 -17.16
C VAL A 337 -13.77 -38.38 -18.18
N GLY A 338 -12.83 -37.59 -18.70
CA GLY A 338 -13.11 -36.53 -19.66
C GLY A 338 -13.95 -35.37 -19.09
N LYS A 339 -13.95 -35.17 -17.77
CA LYS A 339 -14.71 -34.15 -17.03
C LYS A 339 -13.79 -33.15 -16.31
N TYR A 340 -14.30 -31.96 -16.05
CA TYR A 340 -13.62 -30.95 -15.23
C TYR A 340 -13.78 -31.22 -13.74
N LEU A 341 -12.74 -30.90 -12.97
CA LEU A 341 -12.80 -30.76 -11.53
C LEU A 341 -13.76 -29.62 -11.16
N CYS A 342 -14.61 -29.83 -10.16
CA CYS A 342 -15.63 -28.87 -9.74
C CYS A 342 -15.63 -28.74 -8.21
N ALA A 343 -15.63 -27.50 -7.72
CA ALA A 343 -15.98 -27.17 -6.35
C ALA A 343 -17.50 -26.98 -6.25
N GLU A 344 -18.24 -28.05 -5.96
CA GLU A 344 -19.72 -28.01 -5.90
C GLU A 344 -20.23 -26.88 -4.98
N ASN A 345 -21.29 -26.19 -5.43
CA ASN A 345 -21.83 -24.96 -4.84
C ASN A 345 -20.85 -23.76 -4.79
N GLY A 346 -19.71 -23.85 -5.48
CA GLY A 346 -18.63 -22.88 -5.45
C GLY A 346 -17.66 -23.04 -4.27
N GLY A 347 -17.86 -24.05 -3.42
CA GLY A 347 -17.09 -24.27 -2.19
C GLY A 347 -17.93 -24.84 -1.04
N GLY A 348 -17.27 -25.24 0.05
CA GLY A 348 -17.90 -25.86 1.24
C GLY A 348 -18.05 -27.39 1.15
N SER A 349 -17.83 -27.97 -0.03
CA SER A 349 -17.99 -29.40 -0.33
C SER A 349 -16.65 -30.14 -0.51
N ILE A 350 -16.73 -31.42 -0.91
CA ILE A 350 -15.66 -32.14 -1.60
C ILE A 350 -15.41 -31.54 -3.00
N ILE A 351 -14.23 -31.79 -3.57
CA ILE A 351 -13.99 -31.60 -5.01
C ILE A 351 -14.42 -32.88 -5.75
N VAL A 352 -15.16 -32.69 -6.83
CA VAL A 352 -15.68 -33.76 -7.70
C VAL A 352 -15.15 -33.59 -9.12
N ALA A 353 -15.42 -34.55 -10.01
CA ALA A 353 -14.97 -34.58 -11.41
C ALA A 353 -16.13 -34.95 -12.36
N ASN A 354 -17.26 -34.24 -12.28
CA ASN A 354 -18.52 -34.59 -12.96
C ASN A 354 -18.94 -33.64 -14.10
N ARG A 355 -18.20 -32.55 -14.36
CA ARG A 355 -18.63 -31.47 -15.26
C ARG A 355 -18.13 -31.63 -16.69
N THR A 356 -19.00 -31.46 -17.68
CA THR A 356 -18.65 -31.55 -19.12
C THR A 356 -18.08 -30.25 -19.70
N SER A 357 -18.50 -29.10 -19.16
CA SER A 357 -17.98 -27.76 -19.46
C SER A 357 -17.46 -27.10 -18.17
N ALA A 358 -16.60 -26.09 -18.31
CA ALA A 358 -16.05 -25.34 -17.19
C ALA A 358 -16.65 -23.93 -17.11
N SER A 359 -17.00 -23.52 -15.89
CA SER A 359 -17.55 -22.22 -15.53
C SER A 359 -16.94 -21.79 -14.19
N ALA A 360 -17.67 -21.00 -13.39
CA ALA A 360 -17.20 -20.41 -12.14
C ALA A 360 -16.82 -21.42 -11.04
N TRP A 361 -17.43 -22.60 -10.99
CA TRP A 361 -17.17 -23.61 -9.95
C TRP A 361 -16.05 -24.59 -10.35
N GLU A 362 -15.77 -24.68 -11.64
CA GLU A 362 -14.73 -25.52 -12.25
C GLU A 362 -13.42 -24.74 -12.48
N THR A 363 -13.42 -23.47 -12.07
CA THR A 363 -12.29 -22.54 -12.17
C THR A 363 -11.68 -22.32 -10.78
N PHE A 364 -10.36 -22.52 -10.68
CA PHE A 364 -9.58 -22.38 -9.45
C PHE A 364 -8.58 -21.25 -9.61
N THR A 365 -8.63 -20.26 -8.72
CA THR A 365 -7.74 -19.09 -8.76
C THR A 365 -6.47 -19.37 -7.94
N LEU A 366 -5.31 -19.15 -8.54
CA LEU A 366 -4.02 -19.38 -7.87
C LEU A 366 -3.63 -18.28 -6.89
N TRP A 367 -3.13 -18.69 -5.73
CA TRP A 367 -2.31 -17.89 -4.82
C TRP A 367 -0.91 -18.49 -4.77
N ARG A 368 0.08 -17.81 -5.33
CA ARG A 368 1.45 -18.31 -5.54
C ARG A 368 2.28 -18.16 -4.25
N ILE A 369 2.94 -19.24 -3.83
CA ILE A 369 3.90 -19.22 -2.70
C ILE A 369 5.33 -19.07 -3.23
N ASN A 370 5.66 -19.79 -4.30
CA ASN A 370 6.95 -19.74 -4.97
C ASN A 370 6.80 -20.20 -6.45
N ALA A 371 7.91 -20.57 -7.11
CA ALA A 371 7.91 -21.00 -8.51
C ALA A 371 7.11 -22.30 -8.81
N THR A 372 6.95 -23.20 -7.84
CA THR A 372 6.32 -24.53 -8.01
C THR A 372 5.16 -24.79 -7.04
N THR A 373 5.07 -24.06 -5.93
CA THR A 373 4.07 -24.23 -4.88
C THR A 373 3.00 -23.13 -4.91
N PHE A 374 1.74 -23.55 -4.84
CA PHE A 374 0.55 -22.69 -4.94
C PHE A 374 -0.52 -23.13 -3.96
N ASN A 375 -1.48 -22.24 -3.69
CA ASN A 375 -2.75 -22.57 -3.05
C ASN A 375 -3.87 -22.33 -4.06
N PHE A 376 -4.89 -23.20 -4.04
CA PHE A 376 -6.00 -23.14 -4.98
C PHE A 376 -7.21 -22.55 -4.26
N ARG A 377 -7.72 -21.41 -4.73
CA ARG A 377 -8.92 -20.75 -4.21
C ARG A 377 -10.12 -21.06 -5.10
N VAL A 378 -11.28 -21.31 -4.50
CA VAL A 378 -12.54 -21.57 -5.20
C VAL A 378 -13.47 -20.35 -5.16
N PHE A 379 -14.55 -20.40 -5.95
CA PHE A 379 -15.50 -19.30 -6.15
C PHE A 379 -15.99 -18.62 -4.85
N ASN A 380 -16.34 -19.39 -3.82
CA ASN A 380 -16.79 -18.87 -2.51
C ASN A 380 -15.64 -18.35 -1.62
N LYS A 381 -14.51 -17.95 -2.21
CA LYS A 381 -13.27 -17.46 -1.58
C LYS A 381 -12.56 -18.45 -0.63
N GLN A 382 -13.08 -19.67 -0.47
CA GLN A 382 -12.47 -20.76 0.29
C GLN A 382 -11.26 -21.37 -0.45
N PHE A 383 -10.47 -22.18 0.26
CA PHE A 383 -9.31 -22.87 -0.32
C PHE A 383 -9.52 -24.38 -0.42
N VAL A 384 -8.88 -24.97 -1.43
CA VAL A 384 -8.71 -26.42 -1.54
C VAL A 384 -7.78 -26.91 -0.43
N GLY A 385 -8.07 -28.08 0.12
CA GLY A 385 -7.32 -28.74 1.19
C GLY A 385 -7.68 -30.23 1.27
N LEU A 386 -7.09 -30.96 2.22
CA LEU A 386 -7.40 -32.37 2.47
C LEU A 386 -8.29 -32.57 3.71
N LYS A 387 -9.21 -33.54 3.65
CA LYS A 387 -10.16 -33.85 4.74
C LYS A 387 -9.50 -34.56 5.93
N SER A 388 -8.84 -33.78 6.79
CA SER A 388 -8.04 -34.25 7.94
C SER A 388 -8.75 -35.17 8.96
N LYS A 389 -10.09 -35.18 9.08
CA LYS A 389 -10.79 -35.91 10.16
C LYS A 389 -10.72 -37.43 10.05
N ASP A 390 -10.75 -37.98 8.83
CA ASP A 390 -11.02 -39.40 8.60
C ASP A 390 -9.86 -40.15 7.90
N ASN A 391 -8.70 -39.48 7.78
CA ASN A 391 -7.50 -39.95 7.06
C ASN A 391 -7.74 -40.39 5.59
N SER A 392 -8.86 -39.98 4.99
CA SER A 392 -9.37 -40.48 3.72
C SER A 392 -8.77 -39.82 2.47
N ASN A 393 -7.84 -38.87 2.65
CA ASN A 393 -7.18 -38.09 1.60
C ASN A 393 -8.12 -37.40 0.59
N VAL A 394 -9.43 -37.28 0.90
CA VAL A 394 -10.42 -36.63 0.03
C VAL A 394 -10.11 -35.14 -0.10
N VAL A 395 -10.10 -34.66 -1.34
CA VAL A 395 -9.90 -33.24 -1.67
C VAL A 395 -11.18 -32.48 -1.36
N VAL A 396 -11.07 -31.38 -0.61
CA VAL A 396 -12.20 -30.56 -0.13
C VAL A 396 -11.94 -29.08 -0.37
N ALA A 397 -13.01 -28.28 -0.47
CA ALA A 397 -12.97 -26.83 -0.60
C ALA A 397 -13.67 -26.10 0.56
N ASN A 398 -13.48 -26.60 1.78
CA ASN A 398 -14.20 -26.17 2.99
C ASN A 398 -13.29 -25.63 4.11
N GLY A 399 -12.00 -25.43 3.83
CA GLY A 399 -11.00 -25.04 4.82
C GLY A 399 -10.88 -23.54 5.06
N PHE A 400 -10.70 -23.16 6.34
CA PHE A 400 -10.04 -21.91 6.74
C PHE A 400 -8.51 -22.01 6.73
N ALA A 401 -7.97 -23.23 6.68
CA ALA A 401 -6.54 -23.47 6.53
C ALA A 401 -6.17 -23.45 5.05
N VAL A 402 -5.12 -22.67 4.73
CA VAL A 402 -4.56 -22.55 3.39
C VAL A 402 -3.49 -23.64 3.24
N GLU A 403 -3.68 -24.58 2.31
CA GLU A 403 -2.80 -25.73 2.09
C GLU A 403 -1.95 -25.58 0.80
N PRO A 404 -0.64 -25.86 0.84
CA PRO A 404 0.23 -25.81 -0.33
C PRO A 404 0.10 -27.06 -1.23
N PHE A 405 0.07 -26.83 -2.53
CA PHE A 405 0.08 -27.84 -3.59
C PHE A 405 1.16 -27.54 -4.62
N GLU A 406 1.73 -28.57 -5.25
CA GLU A 406 2.69 -28.42 -6.35
C GLU A 406 2.03 -28.74 -7.71
N ILE A 407 2.31 -27.92 -8.74
CA ILE A 407 1.86 -28.18 -10.12
C ILE A 407 3.03 -28.78 -10.92
N HIS A 408 2.95 -30.07 -11.22
CA HIS A 408 3.90 -30.79 -12.06
C HIS A 408 3.37 -30.86 -13.49
N ARG A 409 4.20 -30.67 -14.52
CA ARG A 409 3.81 -30.71 -15.95
C ARG A 409 4.51 -31.85 -16.70
N ASP A 410 3.90 -32.38 -17.77
CA ASP A 410 4.60 -33.29 -18.69
C ASP A 410 5.71 -32.49 -19.40
N PRO A 411 6.99 -32.89 -19.32
CA PRO A 411 8.08 -32.20 -20.02
C PRO A 411 7.93 -32.19 -21.55
N ARG A 412 7.01 -33.00 -22.11
CA ARG A 412 6.69 -33.07 -23.55
C ARG A 412 5.39 -32.36 -23.91
N ASN A 413 4.56 -32.00 -22.93
CA ASN A 413 3.26 -31.36 -23.14
C ASN A 413 2.86 -30.54 -21.89
N SER A 414 3.19 -29.25 -21.89
CA SER A 414 2.94 -28.36 -20.74
C SER A 414 1.45 -28.16 -20.38
N SER A 415 0.53 -28.59 -21.24
CA SER A 415 -0.92 -28.62 -20.96
C SER A 415 -1.37 -29.89 -20.22
N ARG A 416 -0.51 -30.89 -20.02
CA ARG A 416 -0.76 -32.03 -19.12
C ARG A 416 -0.10 -31.77 -17.77
N VAL A 417 -0.87 -31.89 -16.69
CA VAL A 417 -0.42 -31.62 -15.32
C VAL A 417 -0.84 -32.70 -14.33
N ARG A 418 -0.09 -32.79 -13.22
CA ARG A 418 -0.44 -33.56 -12.01
C ARG A 418 -0.33 -32.62 -10.82
N ILE A 419 -1.30 -32.68 -9.90
CA ILE A 419 -1.35 -31.82 -8.71
C ILE A 419 -0.90 -32.64 -7.51
N LYS A 420 0.16 -32.21 -6.81
CA LYS A 420 0.69 -32.88 -5.61
C LYS A 420 0.23 -32.15 -4.36
N ALA A 421 -0.24 -32.88 -3.34
CA ALA A 421 -0.72 -32.31 -2.09
C ALA A 421 0.34 -32.34 -0.97
N SER A 422 0.06 -31.65 0.15
CA SER A 422 1.02 -31.52 1.26
C SER A 422 1.35 -32.86 1.95
N ASN A 423 0.51 -33.88 1.79
CA ASN A 423 0.76 -35.24 2.26
C ASN A 423 1.77 -36.02 1.40
N GLY A 424 2.21 -35.46 0.26
CA GLY A 424 3.23 -36.03 -0.62
C GLY A 424 2.70 -36.77 -1.85
N PHE A 425 1.40 -37.07 -1.91
CA PHE A 425 0.79 -37.83 -3.01
C PHE A 425 0.16 -36.93 -4.08
N PHE A 426 -0.10 -37.50 -5.26
CA PHE A 426 -0.84 -36.81 -6.31
C PHE A 426 -2.36 -36.95 -6.16
N PHE A 427 -3.08 -35.92 -6.59
CA PHE A 427 -4.53 -35.98 -6.86
C PHE A 427 -4.82 -37.09 -7.86
N GLN A 428 -5.90 -37.84 -7.65
CA GLN A 428 -6.48 -38.75 -8.62
C GLN A 428 -8.02 -38.68 -8.62
N VAL A 429 -8.62 -38.90 -9.78
CA VAL A 429 -10.07 -39.10 -9.94
C VAL A 429 -10.39 -40.59 -9.81
N LYS A 430 -11.16 -40.95 -8.79
CA LYS A 430 -11.61 -42.35 -8.55
C LYS A 430 -12.99 -42.62 -9.14
N SER A 431 -13.85 -41.62 -9.16
CA SER A 431 -15.12 -41.59 -9.90
C SER A 431 -15.48 -40.13 -10.20
N GLU A 432 -16.56 -39.88 -10.92
CA GLU A 432 -17.02 -38.50 -11.17
C GLU A 432 -17.39 -37.75 -9.88
N GLU A 433 -17.66 -38.46 -8.78
CA GLU A 433 -18.04 -37.94 -7.48
C GLU A 433 -16.88 -37.88 -6.46
N LEU A 434 -15.70 -38.45 -6.77
CA LEU A 434 -14.62 -38.64 -5.80
C LEU A 434 -13.23 -38.32 -6.35
N VAL A 435 -12.61 -37.29 -5.76
CA VAL A 435 -11.20 -36.92 -5.97
C VAL A 435 -10.44 -37.05 -4.65
N SER A 436 -9.30 -37.73 -4.66
CA SER A 436 -8.43 -37.92 -3.49
C SER A 436 -6.95 -37.72 -3.81
N ALA A 437 -6.17 -37.30 -2.81
CA ALA A 437 -4.72 -37.10 -2.92
C ALA A 437 -3.97 -38.27 -2.29
N ASP A 438 -3.95 -39.41 -2.97
CA ASP A 438 -3.38 -40.67 -2.50
C ASP A 438 -2.82 -41.54 -3.65
N TYR A 439 -2.46 -40.91 -4.78
CA TYR A 439 -1.81 -41.60 -5.89
C TYR A 439 -0.28 -41.54 -5.73
N GLU A 440 0.34 -42.70 -5.55
CA GLU A 440 1.79 -42.89 -5.39
C GLU A 440 2.56 -43.05 -6.71
N GLY A 441 1.89 -43.40 -7.81
CA GLY A 441 2.56 -43.84 -9.04
C GLY A 441 3.45 -42.78 -9.71
N GLU A 442 4.61 -43.22 -10.18
CA GLU A 442 5.53 -42.45 -11.02
C GLU A 442 5.40 -42.80 -12.52
N GLY A 443 5.98 -41.98 -13.39
CA GLY A 443 6.30 -42.36 -14.77
C GLY A 443 5.38 -41.82 -15.88
N GLU A 444 4.08 -42.15 -15.87
CA GLU A 444 3.31 -42.18 -17.13
C GLU A 444 2.19 -41.13 -17.28
N TRP A 445 2.33 -40.26 -18.28
CA TRP A 445 1.42 -39.14 -18.61
C TRP A 445 0.26 -39.51 -19.57
N ARG A 446 -0.13 -40.78 -19.56
CA ARG A 446 -1.12 -41.38 -20.46
C ARG A 446 -2.57 -40.96 -20.13
N ASP A 447 -3.50 -41.24 -21.03
CA ASP A 447 -4.93 -40.93 -20.88
C ASP A 447 -5.70 -41.90 -19.98
N ASP A 448 -5.08 -43.03 -19.61
CA ASP A 448 -5.58 -43.99 -18.62
C ASP A 448 -5.12 -43.67 -17.17
N ASN A 449 -4.22 -42.68 -16.97
CA ASN A 449 -3.73 -42.32 -15.63
C ASN A 449 -4.70 -41.37 -14.90
N PRO A 450 -5.34 -41.80 -13.79
CA PRO A 450 -6.35 -40.99 -13.09
C PRO A 450 -5.77 -39.76 -12.38
N SER A 451 -4.45 -39.63 -12.29
CA SER A 451 -3.75 -38.47 -11.69
C SER A 451 -3.37 -37.37 -12.67
N VAL A 452 -3.65 -37.56 -13.97
CA VAL A 452 -3.30 -36.61 -15.03
C VAL A 452 -4.51 -35.74 -15.41
N PHE A 453 -4.27 -34.45 -15.55
CA PHE A 453 -5.27 -33.45 -15.91
C PHE A 453 -4.78 -32.63 -17.12
N LEU A 454 -5.68 -32.32 -18.04
CA LEU A 454 -5.49 -31.25 -19.01
C LEU A 454 -5.73 -29.91 -18.32
N LEU A 455 -4.76 -29.01 -18.43
CA LEU A 455 -4.80 -27.67 -17.86
C LEU A 455 -5.23 -26.66 -18.92
N THR A 456 -6.34 -25.97 -18.65
CA THR A 456 -6.72 -24.74 -19.36
C THR A 456 -6.49 -23.55 -18.43
N ILE A 457 -5.88 -22.48 -18.93
CA ILE A 457 -5.78 -21.20 -18.23
C ILE A 457 -6.82 -20.25 -18.84
N SER A 458 -7.78 -19.80 -18.04
CA SER A 458 -8.92 -18.98 -18.51
C SER A 458 -8.79 -17.48 -18.23
N LYS A 459 -7.97 -17.09 -17.24
CA LYS A 459 -7.47 -15.72 -17.04
C LYS A 459 -6.04 -15.78 -16.47
N GLN A 460 -5.20 -14.81 -16.82
CA GLN A 460 -3.95 -14.48 -16.12
C GLN A 460 -4.04 -13.04 -15.61
N PHE A 461 -3.18 -12.68 -14.65
CA PHE A 461 -2.98 -11.30 -14.21
C PHE A 461 -1.49 -10.97 -14.35
N GLN A 462 -1.17 -9.75 -14.78
CA GLN A 462 0.20 -9.27 -14.89
C GLN A 462 0.30 -7.83 -14.36
N GLY A 463 0.05 -7.64 -13.06
CA GLY A 463 0.19 -6.36 -12.37
C GLY A 463 1.41 -6.33 -11.43
N GLU A 464 1.57 -5.23 -10.69
CA GLU A 464 2.70 -5.05 -9.78
C GLU A 464 2.75 -6.09 -8.64
N TYR A 465 1.60 -6.61 -8.20
CA TYR A 465 1.55 -7.74 -7.26
C TYR A 465 2.18 -9.00 -7.87
N GLN A 466 1.80 -9.34 -9.10
CA GLN A 466 2.20 -10.59 -9.76
C GLN A 466 3.68 -10.60 -10.16
N ILE A 467 4.24 -9.47 -10.59
CA ILE A 467 5.69 -9.37 -10.85
C ILE A 467 6.51 -9.46 -9.56
N THR A 468 6.11 -8.72 -8.52
CA THR A 468 6.89 -8.67 -7.28
C THR A 468 6.87 -10.00 -6.52
N ASN A 469 5.72 -10.67 -6.42
CA ASN A 469 5.65 -12.04 -5.89
C ASN A 469 6.27 -13.07 -6.86
N GLY A 470 6.16 -12.84 -8.17
CA GLY A 470 6.66 -13.73 -9.21
C GLY A 470 8.18 -13.91 -9.18
N TYR A 471 8.94 -12.81 -9.09
CA TYR A 471 10.40 -12.80 -8.90
C TYR A 471 10.83 -13.05 -7.44
N GLY A 472 9.95 -12.77 -6.48
CA GLY A 472 10.23 -12.92 -5.05
C GLY A 472 11.18 -11.84 -4.48
N PRO A 473 11.32 -11.78 -3.15
CA PRO A 473 11.87 -10.62 -2.43
C PRO A 473 13.36 -10.32 -2.71
N VAL A 474 14.11 -11.24 -3.31
CA VAL A 474 15.52 -11.03 -3.67
C VAL A 474 15.68 -10.37 -5.04
N ARG A 475 14.88 -10.77 -6.02
CA ARG A 475 15.01 -10.29 -7.42
C ARG A 475 14.02 -9.18 -7.77
N ALA A 476 12.84 -9.15 -7.17
CA ALA A 476 11.85 -8.10 -7.42
C ALA A 476 12.39 -6.67 -7.19
N PRO A 477 13.12 -6.36 -6.08
CA PRO A 477 13.67 -5.02 -5.88
C PRO A 477 14.70 -4.62 -6.96
N GLN A 478 15.39 -5.58 -7.56
CA GLN A 478 16.36 -5.34 -8.64
C GLN A 478 15.66 -5.02 -9.95
N VAL A 479 14.68 -5.87 -10.34
CA VAL A 479 13.92 -5.71 -11.59
C VAL A 479 13.09 -4.43 -11.58
N MET A 480 12.39 -4.14 -10.48
CA MET A 480 11.55 -2.95 -10.37
C MET A 480 12.39 -1.67 -10.35
N LYS A 481 13.51 -1.65 -9.63
CA LYS A 481 14.43 -0.49 -9.64
C LYS A 481 15.03 -0.23 -11.03
N GLU A 482 15.41 -1.27 -11.76
CA GLU A 482 15.90 -1.11 -13.14
C GLU A 482 14.82 -0.52 -14.04
N HIS A 483 13.59 -1.06 -13.97
CA HIS A 483 12.45 -0.55 -14.73
C HIS A 483 12.14 0.92 -14.41
N TRP A 484 12.07 1.29 -13.13
CA TRP A 484 11.80 2.66 -12.72
C TRP A 484 12.86 3.67 -13.19
N ASN A 485 14.13 3.25 -13.30
CA ASN A 485 15.24 4.11 -13.74
C ASN A 485 15.41 4.19 -15.28
N THR A 486 14.78 3.31 -16.05
CA THR A 486 15.05 3.16 -17.49
C THR A 486 13.81 3.26 -18.39
N TYR A 487 12.61 3.09 -17.86
CA TYR A 487 11.38 3.10 -18.65
C TYR A 487 10.86 4.52 -18.93
N ILE A 488 10.82 5.36 -17.89
CA ILE A 488 10.60 6.81 -18.00
C ILE A 488 11.83 7.53 -17.46
N VAL A 489 12.37 8.45 -18.24
CA VAL A 489 13.61 9.21 -17.97
C VAL A 489 13.43 10.71 -18.26
N GLU A 490 14.48 11.50 -18.07
CA GLU A 490 14.43 12.96 -18.26
C GLU A 490 14.13 13.36 -19.72
N GLU A 491 14.66 12.61 -20.68
CA GLU A 491 14.42 12.75 -22.11
C GLU A 491 12.93 12.65 -22.47
N ASP A 492 12.14 11.91 -21.70
CA ASP A 492 10.69 11.78 -21.91
C ASP A 492 9.96 13.06 -21.52
N PHE A 493 10.34 13.69 -20.40
CA PHE A 493 9.80 15.00 -20.02
C PHE A 493 10.21 16.09 -21.02
N LYS A 494 11.42 16.00 -21.57
CA LYS A 494 11.85 16.84 -22.69
C LYS A 494 11.00 16.59 -23.96
N PHE A 495 10.75 15.33 -24.33
CA PHE A 495 9.90 14.96 -25.47
C PHE A 495 8.48 15.47 -25.31
N ILE A 496 7.88 15.29 -24.13
CA ILE A 496 6.54 15.78 -23.77
C ILE A 496 6.47 17.28 -23.99
N LYS A 497 7.42 18.06 -23.45
CA LYS A 497 7.38 19.52 -23.61
C LYS A 497 7.65 19.97 -25.05
N SER A 498 8.56 19.31 -25.77
CA SER A 498 8.87 19.64 -27.17
C SER A 498 7.74 19.33 -28.14
N ASN A 499 6.82 18.42 -27.80
CA ASN A 499 5.65 18.07 -28.62
C ASN A 499 4.34 18.74 -28.12
N GLY A 500 4.45 19.87 -27.42
CA GLY A 500 3.29 20.70 -27.11
C GLY A 500 2.34 20.13 -26.05
N LEU A 501 2.79 19.21 -25.20
CA LEU A 501 2.06 18.81 -24.00
C LEU A 501 2.41 19.73 -22.81
N ASP A 502 1.45 19.90 -21.92
CA ASP A 502 1.51 20.77 -20.75
C ASP A 502 1.64 19.99 -19.44
N GLY A 503 1.27 18.70 -19.43
CA GLY A 503 1.26 17.89 -18.21
C GLY A 503 1.47 16.38 -18.38
N VAL A 504 1.60 15.72 -17.23
CA VAL A 504 1.62 14.26 -17.07
C VAL A 504 0.62 13.84 -15.99
N ARG A 505 -0.11 12.75 -16.24
CA ARG A 505 -0.83 11.97 -15.21
C ARG A 505 0.06 10.79 -14.82
N ILE A 506 0.36 10.67 -13.53
CA ILE A 506 1.30 9.67 -13.01
C ILE A 506 0.54 8.70 -12.11
N PRO A 507 0.19 7.50 -12.64
CA PRO A 507 -0.29 6.38 -11.84
C PRO A 507 0.69 6.00 -10.73
N VAL A 508 0.23 5.99 -9.47
CA VAL A 508 1.01 5.55 -8.32
C VAL A 508 0.24 4.56 -7.45
N GLY A 509 0.97 3.58 -6.90
CA GLY A 509 0.40 2.56 -6.01
C GLY A 509 0.49 2.94 -4.54
N TRP A 510 -0.52 2.53 -3.75
CA TRP A 510 -0.61 2.82 -2.31
C TRP A 510 0.62 2.39 -1.50
N TRP A 511 1.35 1.37 -1.96
CA TRP A 511 2.57 0.87 -1.32
C TRP A 511 3.69 1.92 -1.25
N MET A 512 3.74 2.86 -2.19
CA MET A 512 4.73 3.94 -2.25
C MET A 512 4.77 4.81 -0.98
N ALA A 513 3.65 4.95 -0.26
CA ALA A 513 3.61 5.71 1.00
C ALA A 513 4.37 5.05 2.16
N TYR A 514 4.82 3.80 1.97
CA TYR A 514 5.54 2.99 2.96
C TYR A 514 7.02 2.79 2.56
N ASP A 515 7.51 3.53 1.56
CA ASP A 515 8.92 3.46 1.11
C ASP A 515 9.91 3.78 2.25
N PRO A 516 11.05 3.06 2.34
CA PRO A 516 11.54 2.04 1.41
C PRO A 516 11.13 0.60 1.78
N PHE A 517 10.17 0.42 2.69
CA PHE A 517 9.75 -0.89 3.23
C PHE A 517 8.23 -1.13 3.10
N PRO A 518 7.69 -1.15 1.87
CA PRO A 518 6.28 -1.45 1.66
C PRO A 518 5.88 -2.88 2.09
N PRO A 519 4.58 -3.13 2.36
CA PRO A 519 4.10 -4.48 2.68
C PRO A 519 4.30 -5.46 1.51
N ASN A 520 4.80 -6.66 1.83
CA ASN A 520 5.00 -7.74 0.86
C ASN A 520 3.69 -8.06 0.07
N PRO A 521 3.77 -8.38 -1.23
CA PRO A 521 5.00 -8.62 -2.00
C PRO A 521 5.66 -7.35 -2.58
N PHE A 522 5.00 -6.20 -2.49
CA PHE A 522 5.49 -4.94 -3.08
C PHE A 522 6.89 -4.58 -2.59
N VAL A 523 7.67 -3.90 -3.44
CA VAL A 523 9.07 -3.56 -3.18
C VAL A 523 9.28 -2.05 -3.20
N GLY A 524 10.23 -1.56 -2.41
CA GLY A 524 10.41 -0.12 -2.21
C GLY A 524 11.34 0.56 -3.19
N GLY A 525 11.10 1.85 -3.45
CA GLY A 525 11.96 2.74 -4.25
C GLY A 525 11.22 3.59 -5.28
N SER A 526 9.94 3.33 -5.55
CA SER A 526 9.14 4.08 -6.53
C SER A 526 8.91 5.54 -6.12
N LEU A 527 8.97 5.86 -4.82
CA LEU A 527 8.86 7.25 -4.34
C LEU A 527 10.02 8.12 -4.83
N ALA A 528 11.23 7.55 -4.93
CA ALA A 528 12.40 8.26 -5.45
C ALA A 528 12.31 8.51 -6.96
N ALA A 529 11.65 7.61 -7.71
CA ALA A 529 11.34 7.82 -9.12
C ALA A 529 10.27 8.91 -9.31
N LEU A 530 9.27 8.98 -8.44
CA LEU A 530 8.30 10.09 -8.41
C LEU A 530 8.97 11.43 -8.05
N ASP A 531 9.91 11.47 -7.11
CA ASP A 531 10.70 12.66 -6.81
C ASP A 531 11.48 13.16 -8.05
N ASN A 532 12.05 12.24 -8.83
CA ASN A 532 12.71 12.56 -10.10
C ASN A 532 11.72 13.12 -11.12
N ALA A 533 10.52 12.54 -11.24
CA ALA A 533 9.45 13.09 -12.09
C ALA A 533 9.12 14.55 -11.72
N PHE A 534 9.04 14.89 -10.43
CA PHE A 534 8.83 16.26 -9.97
C PHE A 534 10.03 17.20 -10.26
N ASN A 535 11.26 16.69 -10.23
CA ASN A 535 12.45 17.46 -10.62
C ASN A 535 12.47 17.77 -12.13
N TRP A 536 12.14 16.78 -12.97
CA TRP A 536 12.02 16.97 -14.42
C TRP A 536 10.83 17.88 -14.76
N ALA A 537 9.69 17.70 -14.10
CA ALA A 537 8.50 18.52 -14.31
C ALA A 537 8.75 20.01 -14.01
N ASP A 538 9.37 20.32 -12.86
CA ASP A 538 9.74 21.70 -12.53
C ASP A 538 10.76 22.28 -13.52
N LYS A 539 11.74 21.48 -13.99
CA LYS A 539 12.76 21.90 -14.97
C LYS A 539 12.16 22.26 -16.34
N TYR A 540 11.17 21.51 -16.81
CA TYR A 540 10.55 21.71 -18.14
C TYR A 540 9.22 22.48 -18.09
N GLY A 541 8.80 22.95 -16.91
CA GLY A 541 7.53 23.66 -16.74
C GLY A 541 6.29 22.79 -16.96
N ILE A 542 6.43 21.47 -16.84
CA ILE A 542 5.36 20.48 -16.99
C ILE A 542 4.53 20.41 -15.70
N LYS A 543 3.23 20.20 -15.83
CA LYS A 543 2.30 19.98 -14.72
C LYS A 543 2.14 18.50 -14.38
N VAL A 544 2.10 18.19 -13.09
CA VAL A 544 1.93 16.83 -12.57
C VAL A 544 0.54 16.69 -11.95
N ILE A 545 -0.19 15.69 -12.44
CA ILE A 545 -1.35 15.09 -11.81
C ILE A 545 -0.85 13.80 -11.14
N ILE A 546 -0.89 13.74 -9.81
CA ILE A 546 -0.64 12.49 -9.08
C ILE A 546 -1.95 11.71 -9.06
N ASP A 547 -1.96 10.47 -9.55
CA ASP A 547 -3.13 9.60 -9.51
C ASP A 547 -2.91 8.37 -8.63
N LEU A 548 -3.76 8.20 -7.60
CA LEU A 548 -3.77 6.99 -6.77
C LEU A 548 -4.45 5.83 -7.52
N HIS A 549 -3.69 5.27 -8.44
CA HIS A 549 -4.14 4.27 -9.42
C HIS A 549 -4.45 2.90 -8.79
N ALA A 550 -3.77 2.55 -7.70
CA ALA A 550 -3.98 1.32 -6.96
C ALA A 550 -4.20 1.59 -5.46
N ALA A 551 -5.38 1.26 -4.94
CA ALA A 551 -5.74 1.44 -3.53
C ALA A 551 -5.63 0.13 -2.69
N PRO A 552 -5.46 0.22 -1.36
CA PRO A 552 -5.37 -0.96 -0.48
C PRO A 552 -6.61 -1.86 -0.61
N GLY A 553 -6.40 -3.12 -0.98
CA GLY A 553 -7.47 -4.10 -1.20
C GLY A 553 -8.11 -4.05 -2.59
N SER A 554 -7.61 -3.22 -3.52
CA SER A 554 -8.11 -3.02 -4.90
C SER A 554 -9.55 -2.49 -5.02
N GLN A 555 -9.73 -1.47 -5.85
CA GLN A 555 -11.02 -0.83 -6.14
C GLN A 555 -11.74 -1.37 -7.38
N ASN A 556 -11.10 -2.23 -8.19
CA ASN A 556 -11.72 -2.80 -9.40
C ASN A 556 -11.41 -4.28 -9.69
N GLY A 557 -10.50 -4.92 -8.95
CA GLY A 557 -10.19 -6.34 -9.13
C GLY A 557 -9.35 -6.62 -10.38
N TRP A 558 -8.63 -5.63 -10.90
CA TRP A 558 -7.73 -5.77 -12.04
C TRP A 558 -6.28 -5.53 -11.66
N GLU A 559 -5.38 -6.04 -12.48
CA GLU A 559 -3.92 -5.96 -12.35
C GLU A 559 -3.41 -4.54 -12.09
N HIS A 560 -3.96 -3.52 -12.78
CA HIS A 560 -3.55 -2.12 -12.63
C HIS A 560 -3.92 -1.48 -11.29
N SER A 561 -4.86 -2.03 -10.53
CA SER A 561 -5.13 -1.60 -9.14
C SER A 561 -4.38 -2.45 -8.11
N GLY A 562 -3.36 -3.19 -8.54
CA GLY A 562 -2.55 -4.08 -7.68
C GLY A 562 -3.35 -5.26 -7.12
N SER A 563 -4.46 -5.66 -7.76
CA SER A 563 -5.26 -6.79 -7.28
C SER A 563 -4.47 -8.09 -7.32
N LYS A 564 -4.51 -8.84 -6.21
CA LYS A 564 -3.85 -10.15 -6.10
C LYS A 564 -4.52 -11.19 -7.00
N ASP A 565 -5.84 -11.29 -6.94
CA ASP A 565 -6.59 -12.44 -7.44
C ASP A 565 -7.95 -12.12 -8.08
N GLY A 566 -8.21 -10.83 -8.34
CA GLY A 566 -9.51 -10.36 -8.81
C GLY A 566 -10.47 -9.94 -7.70
N SER A 567 -10.09 -10.05 -6.42
CA SER A 567 -10.89 -9.49 -5.34
C SER A 567 -10.92 -7.96 -5.39
N ILE A 568 -12.11 -7.42 -5.06
CA ILE A 568 -12.35 -6.03 -4.70
C ILE A 568 -12.66 -6.05 -3.20
N GLU A 569 -11.74 -5.55 -2.38
CA GLU A 569 -11.85 -5.48 -0.92
C GLU A 569 -11.76 -4.04 -0.42
N TRP A 570 -11.41 -3.08 -1.30
CA TRP A 570 -11.52 -1.67 -1.00
C TRP A 570 -12.96 -1.28 -0.63
N GLY A 571 -13.12 -0.41 0.37
CA GLY A 571 -14.43 0.09 0.79
C GLY A 571 -15.34 -0.93 1.47
N GLN A 572 -14.95 -2.20 1.62
CA GLN A 572 -15.67 -3.17 2.48
C GLN A 572 -15.46 -2.89 3.97
N THR A 573 -14.36 -2.23 4.32
CA THR A 573 -14.05 -1.78 5.69
C THR A 573 -13.64 -0.31 5.69
N ASP A 574 -13.85 0.36 6.81
CA ASP A 574 -13.33 1.72 7.03
C ASP A 574 -11.79 1.76 7.06
N ASP A 575 -11.12 0.64 7.31
CA ASP A 575 -9.66 0.56 7.41
C ASP A 575 -8.99 0.73 6.05
N ASN A 576 -9.56 0.16 4.98
CA ASN A 576 -9.06 0.38 3.62
C ASN A 576 -9.27 1.84 3.19
N ILE A 577 -10.41 2.44 3.55
CA ILE A 577 -10.67 3.86 3.30
C ILE A 577 -9.66 4.74 4.06
N ARG A 578 -9.42 4.49 5.35
CA ARG A 578 -8.45 5.25 6.17
C ARG A 578 -7.02 5.16 5.64
N GLN A 579 -6.58 3.97 5.22
CA GLN A 579 -5.26 3.80 4.57
C GLN A 579 -5.17 4.58 3.25
N THR A 580 -6.23 4.58 2.43
CA THR A 580 -6.26 5.33 1.17
C THR A 580 -6.15 6.84 1.40
N VAL A 581 -6.88 7.38 2.40
CA VAL A 581 -6.78 8.80 2.77
C VAL A 581 -5.38 9.14 3.29
N HIS A 582 -4.74 8.25 4.04
CA HIS A 582 -3.36 8.45 4.51
C HIS A 582 -2.35 8.57 3.35
N VAL A 583 -2.49 7.75 2.30
CA VAL A 583 -1.66 7.84 1.08
C VAL A 583 -1.86 9.19 0.38
N ILE A 584 -3.10 9.64 0.20
CA ILE A 584 -3.41 10.96 -0.38
C ILE A 584 -2.82 12.09 0.46
N GLU A 585 -2.93 12.03 1.79
CA GLU A 585 -2.33 13.02 2.70
C GLU A 585 -0.80 13.03 2.57
N PHE A 586 -0.15 11.86 2.56
CA PHE A 586 1.30 11.71 2.43
C PHE A 586 1.83 12.31 1.11
N LEU A 587 1.25 11.92 -0.02
CA LEU A 587 1.65 12.38 -1.34
C LEU A 587 1.43 13.90 -1.47
N THR A 588 0.27 14.41 -1.02
CA THR A 588 0.02 15.85 -1.05
C THR A 588 0.99 16.60 -0.14
N ALA A 589 1.22 16.15 1.09
CA ALA A 589 2.14 16.80 2.04
C ALA A 589 3.58 16.87 1.51
N ARG A 590 4.01 15.85 0.76
CA ARG A 590 5.33 15.82 0.10
C ARG A 590 5.45 16.83 -1.04
N TYR A 591 4.47 16.88 -1.94
CA TYR A 591 4.59 17.63 -3.20
C TYR A 591 3.87 18.99 -3.22
N ALA A 592 3.10 19.36 -2.18
CA ALA A 592 2.34 20.63 -2.12
C ALA A 592 3.17 21.92 -2.32
N LYS A 593 4.49 21.86 -2.14
CA LYS A 593 5.42 22.98 -2.37
C LYS A 593 6.10 22.99 -3.75
N ARG A 594 5.85 21.99 -4.62
CA ARG A 594 6.42 21.92 -5.98
C ARG A 594 5.53 22.70 -6.96
N PRO A 595 6.05 23.65 -7.76
CA PRO A 595 5.24 24.45 -8.70
C PRO A 595 4.67 23.65 -9.88
N SER A 596 5.18 22.45 -10.14
CA SER A 596 4.59 21.47 -11.05
C SER A 596 3.35 20.75 -10.50
N LEU A 597 3.13 20.65 -9.17
CA LEU A 597 1.93 19.98 -8.65
C LEU A 597 0.67 20.74 -9.07
N TYR A 598 -0.12 20.12 -9.94
CA TYR A 598 -1.32 20.73 -10.51
C TYR A 598 -2.60 20.11 -9.94
N ALA A 599 -2.61 18.79 -9.77
CA ALA A 599 -3.75 18.08 -9.19
C ALA A 599 -3.35 16.81 -8.43
N VAL A 600 -4.27 16.36 -7.57
CA VAL A 600 -4.25 15.04 -6.96
C VAL A 600 -5.57 14.35 -7.28
N GLU A 601 -5.51 13.23 -7.98
CA GLU A 601 -6.64 12.33 -8.20
C GLU A 601 -6.74 11.33 -7.04
N LEU A 602 -7.95 11.22 -6.49
CA LEU A 602 -8.15 10.51 -5.24
C LEU A 602 -8.19 8.99 -5.42
N MET A 603 -8.63 8.50 -6.59
CA MET A 603 -8.72 7.07 -6.91
C MET A 603 -9.09 6.88 -8.38
N ASN A 604 -8.27 6.12 -9.11
CA ASN A 604 -8.57 5.64 -10.45
C ASN A 604 -9.68 4.58 -10.46
N GLU A 605 -10.56 4.60 -11.48
CA GLU A 605 -11.53 3.55 -11.85
C GLU A 605 -12.11 2.67 -10.72
N PRO A 606 -12.89 3.22 -9.77
CA PRO A 606 -13.63 2.41 -8.80
C PRO A 606 -14.80 1.64 -9.46
N LEU A 607 -14.84 0.30 -9.35
CA LEU A 607 -15.82 -0.53 -10.08
C LEU A 607 -17.15 -0.74 -9.32
N SER A 608 -18.26 -0.33 -9.93
CA SER A 608 -19.62 -0.65 -9.46
C SER A 608 -20.01 -2.11 -9.82
N PRO A 609 -20.76 -2.84 -8.97
CA PRO A 609 -21.28 -2.46 -7.65
C PRO A 609 -20.32 -2.76 -6.48
N GLY A 610 -19.14 -3.36 -6.74
CA GLY A 610 -18.19 -3.76 -5.70
C GLY A 610 -17.74 -2.59 -4.81
N VAL A 611 -17.52 -1.42 -5.42
CA VAL A 611 -17.38 -0.14 -4.74
C VAL A 611 -18.73 0.58 -4.68
N SER A 612 -19.25 0.76 -3.46
CA SER A 612 -20.52 1.47 -3.24
C SER A 612 -20.35 2.99 -3.33
N LEU A 613 -21.31 3.68 -3.94
CA LEU A 613 -21.32 5.15 -4.04
C LEU A 613 -21.28 5.83 -2.66
N GLN A 614 -21.85 5.21 -1.62
CA GLN A 614 -21.80 5.71 -0.24
C GLN A 614 -20.37 5.73 0.30
N ASN A 615 -19.63 4.63 0.14
CA ASN A 615 -18.27 4.51 0.67
C ASN A 615 -17.27 5.30 -0.19
N LEU A 616 -17.49 5.40 -1.50
CA LEU A 616 -16.73 6.29 -2.36
C LEU A 616 -16.98 7.78 -2.03
N THR A 617 -18.23 8.18 -1.79
CA THR A 617 -18.59 9.54 -1.34
C THR A 617 -17.96 9.88 0.02
N LYS A 618 -17.93 8.91 0.94
CA LYS A 618 -17.25 9.04 2.25
C LYS A 618 -15.75 9.24 2.06
N PHE A 619 -15.13 8.45 1.20
CA PHE A 619 -13.72 8.57 0.84
C PHE A 619 -13.39 9.91 0.18
N TYR A 620 -14.07 10.30 -0.89
CA TYR A 620 -13.75 11.53 -1.63
C TYR A 620 -13.88 12.81 -0.77
N LYS A 621 -14.81 12.84 0.19
CA LYS A 621 -14.87 13.94 1.19
C LYS A 621 -13.64 13.96 2.10
N ALA A 622 -13.17 12.80 2.55
CA ALA A 622 -11.97 12.71 3.39
C ALA A 622 -10.69 13.00 2.60
N GLY A 623 -10.55 12.47 1.38
CA GLY A 623 -9.42 12.72 0.47
C GLY A 623 -9.33 14.20 0.06
N TYR A 624 -10.46 14.83 -0.30
CA TYR A 624 -10.49 16.28 -0.57
C TYR A 624 -9.99 17.09 0.63
N ASN A 625 -10.44 16.77 1.85
CA ASN A 625 -9.97 17.45 3.06
C ASN A 625 -8.48 17.20 3.33
N ALA A 626 -7.98 15.99 3.08
CA ALA A 626 -6.56 15.65 3.19
C ALA A 626 -5.70 16.45 2.19
N VAL A 627 -6.15 16.63 0.93
CA VAL A 627 -5.47 17.51 -0.02
C VAL A 627 -5.49 18.96 0.47
N ARG A 628 -6.67 19.46 0.89
CA ARG A 628 -6.85 20.87 1.31
C ARG A 628 -6.08 21.26 2.58
N LYS A 629 -5.75 20.28 3.44
CA LYS A 629 -4.84 20.46 4.59
C LYS A 629 -3.43 20.90 4.16
N HIS A 630 -2.99 20.52 2.97
CA HIS A 630 -1.62 20.75 2.48
C HIS A 630 -1.56 21.68 1.25
N SER A 631 -2.58 21.72 0.40
CA SER A 631 -2.64 22.61 -0.76
C SER A 631 -4.02 23.24 -0.97
N ARG A 632 -4.03 24.59 -1.01
CA ARG A 632 -5.19 25.41 -1.43
C ARG A 632 -5.29 25.55 -2.97
N THR A 633 -4.21 25.23 -3.69
CA THR A 633 -4.07 25.49 -5.15
C THR A 633 -4.17 24.24 -6.01
N ALA A 634 -3.83 23.05 -5.51
CA ALA A 634 -3.98 21.81 -6.27
C ALA A 634 -5.47 21.52 -6.54
N TYR A 635 -5.79 21.14 -7.78
CA TYR A 635 -7.09 20.57 -8.11
C TYR A 635 -7.26 19.18 -7.47
N VAL A 636 -8.50 18.80 -7.18
CA VAL A 636 -8.83 17.47 -6.63
C VAL A 636 -9.73 16.74 -7.61
N ILE A 637 -9.20 15.65 -8.19
CA ILE A 637 -9.87 14.86 -9.23
C ILE A 637 -10.55 13.65 -8.60
N MET A 638 -11.76 13.35 -9.07
CA MET A 638 -12.60 12.23 -8.64
C MET A 638 -13.09 11.46 -9.87
N CYS A 639 -12.59 10.24 -10.09
CA CYS A 639 -13.02 9.39 -11.19
C CYS A 639 -14.45 8.86 -10.96
N ASN A 640 -15.31 8.92 -11.98
CA ASN A 640 -16.63 8.28 -11.94
C ASN A 640 -16.50 6.75 -11.80
N ARG A 641 -17.48 6.08 -11.19
CA ARG A 641 -17.43 4.61 -11.08
C ARG A 641 -17.68 3.94 -12.42
N LEU A 642 -16.87 2.92 -12.71
CA LEU A 642 -17.11 2.05 -13.86
C LEU A 642 -18.40 1.23 -13.66
N GLY A 643 -19.10 0.94 -14.77
CA GLY A 643 -20.33 0.15 -14.76
C GLY A 643 -21.57 0.90 -14.24
N VAL A 644 -21.59 2.23 -14.32
CA VAL A 644 -22.71 3.09 -13.89
C VAL A 644 -23.31 3.85 -15.07
N ASN A 645 -24.64 3.87 -15.17
CA ASN A 645 -25.38 4.54 -16.26
C ASN A 645 -25.76 6.00 -15.95
N GLU A 646 -25.44 6.50 -14.76
CA GLU A 646 -25.69 7.87 -14.31
C GLU A 646 -24.37 8.65 -14.28
N PRO A 647 -24.03 9.40 -15.36
CA PRO A 647 -22.74 10.11 -15.46
C PRO A 647 -22.59 11.23 -14.43
N ARG A 648 -23.69 11.70 -13.82
CA ARG A 648 -23.69 12.77 -12.81
C ARG A 648 -23.64 12.27 -11.36
N GLU A 649 -23.37 10.99 -11.08
CA GLU A 649 -23.49 10.46 -9.70
C GLU A 649 -22.67 11.24 -8.65
N LEU A 650 -21.48 11.74 -9.03
CA LEU A 650 -20.60 12.52 -8.15
C LEU A 650 -20.97 14.01 -8.03
N PHE A 651 -21.88 14.55 -8.85
CA PHE A 651 -22.15 16.00 -8.93
C PHE A 651 -22.68 16.58 -7.63
N SER A 652 -23.44 15.79 -6.86
CA SER A 652 -23.97 16.21 -5.56
C SER A 652 -22.87 16.48 -4.52
N VAL A 653 -21.69 15.88 -4.71
CA VAL A 653 -20.49 15.97 -3.87
C VAL A 653 -19.53 17.00 -4.44
N ALA A 654 -19.08 16.82 -5.69
CA ALA A 654 -18.01 17.61 -6.31
C ALA A 654 -18.37 19.11 -6.40
N LYS A 655 -19.62 19.47 -6.74
CA LYS A 655 -20.05 20.88 -6.82
C LYS A 655 -19.99 21.66 -5.50
N ARG A 656 -19.72 20.99 -4.37
CA ARG A 656 -19.54 21.60 -3.04
C ARG A 656 -18.06 21.76 -2.66
N MET A 657 -17.14 21.41 -3.56
CA MET A 657 -15.70 21.36 -3.33
C MET A 657 -15.00 22.32 -4.30
N ASN A 658 -14.26 23.28 -3.76
CA ASN A 658 -13.54 24.27 -4.57
C ASN A 658 -12.34 23.61 -5.30
N ARG A 659 -12.16 23.95 -6.58
CA ARG A 659 -11.17 23.34 -7.48
C ARG A 659 -11.30 21.81 -7.51
N SER A 660 -12.54 21.33 -7.62
CA SER A 660 -12.86 19.92 -7.86
C SER A 660 -12.96 19.63 -9.35
N VAL A 661 -12.67 18.37 -9.71
CA VAL A 661 -12.69 17.87 -11.08
C VAL A 661 -13.37 16.49 -11.06
N ILE A 662 -14.16 16.19 -12.08
CA ILE A 662 -14.66 14.84 -12.34
C ILE A 662 -13.90 14.27 -13.54
N ASP A 663 -13.41 13.05 -13.39
CA ASP A 663 -12.76 12.29 -14.46
C ASP A 663 -13.72 11.26 -15.09
N VAL A 664 -13.60 11.10 -16.41
CA VAL A 664 -14.28 10.08 -17.21
C VAL A 664 -13.35 9.49 -18.26
N HIS A 665 -13.27 8.17 -18.30
CA HIS A 665 -12.41 7.43 -19.24
C HIS A 665 -13.19 7.02 -20.49
N PHE A 666 -12.64 7.27 -21.67
CA PHE A 666 -13.34 7.07 -22.94
C PHE A 666 -12.59 6.17 -23.91
N TYR A 667 -12.91 4.87 -23.82
CA TYR A 667 -12.45 3.81 -24.71
C TYR A 667 -13.60 3.32 -25.62
N ASN A 668 -13.47 3.45 -26.95
CA ASN A 668 -14.41 2.88 -27.92
C ASN A 668 -13.93 1.49 -28.42
N LEU A 669 -13.57 0.60 -27.49
CA LEU A 669 -12.93 -0.68 -27.81
C LEU A 669 -13.78 -1.92 -27.49
N TRP A 670 -14.77 -1.80 -26.61
CA TRP A 670 -15.49 -2.94 -26.04
C TRP A 670 -16.99 -2.90 -26.35
N GLY A 671 -17.67 -4.04 -26.20
CA GLY A 671 -19.09 -4.15 -26.57
C GLY A 671 -19.28 -4.02 -28.09
N ASN A 672 -20.09 -3.06 -28.52
CA ASN A 672 -20.52 -2.96 -29.93
C ASN A 672 -19.59 -2.11 -30.83
N PHE A 673 -18.56 -1.43 -30.31
CA PHE A 673 -17.72 -0.55 -31.13
C PHE A 673 -16.95 -1.29 -32.24
N SER A 674 -16.64 -2.57 -32.05
CA SER A 674 -16.06 -3.47 -33.07
C SER A 674 -17.04 -3.92 -34.16
N GLN A 675 -18.34 -3.59 -34.02
CA GLN A 675 -19.38 -3.83 -35.02
C GLN A 675 -19.70 -2.58 -35.85
N LEU A 676 -19.11 -1.44 -35.48
CA LEU A 676 -19.24 -0.16 -36.18
C LEU A 676 -18.13 0.02 -37.22
N THR A 677 -18.39 0.82 -38.26
CA THR A 677 -17.33 1.29 -39.17
C THR A 677 -16.44 2.36 -38.51
N VAL A 678 -15.35 2.76 -39.17
CA VAL A 678 -14.53 3.90 -38.73
C VAL A 678 -15.38 5.19 -38.70
N GLU A 679 -16.11 5.48 -39.78
CA GLU A 679 -17.00 6.64 -39.86
C GLU A 679 -18.04 6.66 -38.73
N GLN A 680 -18.60 5.51 -38.36
CA GLN A 680 -19.55 5.40 -37.25
C GLN A 680 -18.89 5.62 -35.89
N ASN A 681 -17.65 5.17 -35.69
CA ASN A 681 -16.88 5.49 -34.48
C ASN A 681 -16.52 6.99 -34.41
N ILE A 682 -16.12 7.61 -35.53
CA ILE A 682 -15.88 9.06 -35.63
C ILE A 682 -17.16 9.86 -35.35
N GLU A 683 -18.29 9.46 -35.94
CA GLU A 683 -19.60 10.07 -35.71
C GLU A 683 -20.03 9.95 -34.24
N TYR A 684 -19.76 8.80 -33.60
CA TYR A 684 -20.02 8.60 -32.17
C TYR A 684 -19.17 9.52 -31.27
N ILE A 685 -17.92 9.84 -31.63
CA ILE A 685 -17.14 10.85 -30.92
C ILE A 685 -17.82 12.23 -31.03
N TYR A 686 -18.12 12.69 -32.26
CA TYR A 686 -18.74 14.00 -32.49
C TYR A 686 -20.16 14.15 -31.92
N LYS A 687 -20.94 13.06 -31.83
CA LYS A 687 -22.32 13.09 -31.31
C LYS A 687 -22.41 12.65 -29.85
N ASN A 688 -22.05 11.41 -29.55
CA ASN A 688 -22.28 10.80 -28.24
C ASN A 688 -21.30 11.32 -27.17
N ARG A 689 -19.99 11.31 -27.43
CA ARG A 689 -19.02 11.83 -26.44
C ARG A 689 -19.20 13.34 -26.20
N THR A 690 -19.49 14.12 -27.25
CA THR A 690 -19.90 15.53 -27.11
C THR A 690 -21.15 15.69 -26.22
N ALA A 691 -22.17 14.85 -26.38
CA ALA A 691 -23.38 14.91 -25.57
C ALA A 691 -23.16 14.43 -24.12
N GLU A 692 -22.29 13.45 -23.89
CA GLU A 692 -21.86 13.00 -22.56
C GLU A 692 -21.08 14.10 -21.83
N LEU A 693 -20.10 14.73 -22.48
CA LEU A 693 -19.33 15.85 -21.92
C LEU A 693 -20.23 17.07 -21.64
N LYS A 694 -21.17 17.41 -22.54
CA LYS A 694 -22.14 18.50 -22.30
C LYS A 694 -23.14 18.20 -21.19
N GLN A 695 -23.45 16.93 -20.92
CA GLN A 695 -24.17 16.54 -19.71
C GLN A 695 -23.30 16.73 -18.46
N LEU A 696 -21.99 16.59 -18.54
CA LEU A 696 -21.10 16.84 -17.41
C LEU A 696 -20.83 18.36 -17.18
N GLN A 697 -20.95 19.19 -18.21
CA GLN A 697 -20.82 20.66 -18.05
C GLN A 697 -21.97 21.28 -17.20
N THR A 698 -21.69 22.46 -16.63
CA THR A 698 -22.70 23.30 -15.96
C THR A 698 -22.72 24.70 -16.58
N SER A 699 -23.92 25.21 -16.91
CA SER A 699 -24.13 26.39 -17.76
C SER A 699 -23.74 27.75 -17.14
N LYS A 700 -23.04 27.76 -16.00
CA LYS A 700 -22.55 28.97 -15.30
C LYS A 700 -21.16 28.79 -14.65
N GLY A 701 -20.40 27.75 -15.01
CA GLY A 701 -19.04 27.52 -14.47
C GLY A 701 -18.98 27.21 -12.97
N SER A 702 -20.11 26.97 -12.31
CA SER A 702 -20.22 26.76 -10.86
C SER A 702 -20.28 25.28 -10.42
N GLY A 703 -19.99 24.37 -11.35
CA GLY A 703 -19.79 22.94 -11.09
C GLY A 703 -18.31 22.55 -11.01
N PRO A 704 -18.01 21.25 -10.84
CA PRO A 704 -16.65 20.73 -11.03
C PRO A 704 -16.19 20.96 -12.48
N GLN A 705 -14.87 21.03 -12.67
CA GLN A 705 -14.29 20.95 -14.01
C GLN A 705 -14.31 19.49 -14.51
N ILE A 706 -14.30 19.29 -15.83
CA ILE A 706 -14.42 17.96 -16.45
C ILE A 706 -13.11 17.60 -17.16
N PHE A 707 -12.59 16.41 -16.88
CA PHE A 707 -11.35 15.85 -17.40
C PHE A 707 -11.67 14.54 -18.15
N VAL A 708 -10.95 14.28 -19.24
CA VAL A 708 -10.89 12.95 -19.88
C VAL A 708 -9.49 12.39 -19.62
N GLY A 709 -9.29 11.82 -18.44
CA GLY A 709 -8.00 11.36 -17.93
C GLY A 709 -7.43 10.14 -18.63
N GLU A 710 -8.26 9.38 -19.35
CA GLU A 710 -7.82 8.29 -20.21
C GLU A 710 -8.63 8.18 -21.50
N TRP A 711 -7.90 8.08 -22.62
CA TRP A 711 -8.41 7.74 -23.95
C TRP A 711 -7.27 7.27 -24.87
N VAL A 712 -7.63 6.58 -25.95
CA VAL A 712 -6.72 6.22 -27.06
C VAL A 712 -7.38 6.35 -28.42
N ALA A 713 -6.53 6.48 -29.44
CA ALA A 713 -6.88 6.44 -30.86
C ALA A 713 -6.84 5.00 -31.46
N GLU A 714 -6.65 3.98 -30.62
CA GLU A 714 -6.86 2.57 -31.03
C GLU A 714 -8.32 2.34 -31.47
N LEU A 715 -8.51 1.49 -32.47
CA LEU A 715 -9.83 1.11 -32.98
C LEU A 715 -9.99 -0.42 -32.89
N ALA A 716 -11.14 -0.88 -32.39
CA ALA A 716 -11.48 -2.31 -32.37
C ALA A 716 -11.91 -2.85 -33.76
N ILE A 717 -11.26 -2.37 -34.83
CA ILE A 717 -11.55 -2.65 -36.23
C ILE A 717 -10.28 -3.19 -36.89
N ASN A 718 -10.31 -4.45 -37.34
CA ASN A 718 -9.19 -5.06 -38.04
C ASN A 718 -8.90 -4.32 -39.36
N ASN A 719 -7.62 -4.04 -39.63
CA ASN A 719 -7.12 -3.44 -40.87
C ASN A 719 -7.59 -2.00 -41.17
N ALA A 720 -7.96 -1.20 -40.16
CA ALA A 720 -8.13 0.24 -40.34
C ALA A 720 -6.84 0.89 -40.88
N THR A 721 -6.97 1.79 -41.85
CA THR A 721 -5.82 2.48 -42.48
C THR A 721 -5.25 3.59 -41.61
N GLU A 722 -4.02 4.02 -41.89
CA GLU A 722 -3.41 5.19 -41.26
C GLU A 722 -4.32 6.43 -41.29
N SER A 723 -4.97 6.68 -42.44
CA SER A 723 -5.85 7.84 -42.62
C SER A 723 -7.07 7.76 -41.71
N GLU A 724 -7.65 6.56 -41.56
CA GLU A 724 -8.79 6.28 -40.68
C GLU A 724 -8.43 6.45 -39.19
N ILE A 725 -7.29 5.91 -38.76
CA ILE A 725 -6.80 6.03 -37.38
C ILE A 725 -6.45 7.49 -37.06
N ARG A 726 -5.79 8.21 -37.98
CA ARG A 726 -5.50 9.65 -37.85
C ARG A 726 -6.81 10.45 -37.71
N ARG A 727 -7.78 10.28 -38.61
CA ARG A 727 -9.10 10.95 -38.55
C ARG A 727 -9.87 10.66 -37.26
N TYR A 728 -9.72 9.46 -36.70
CA TYR A 728 -10.34 9.09 -35.43
C TYR A 728 -9.66 9.77 -34.24
N GLY A 729 -8.32 9.77 -34.18
CA GLY A 729 -7.56 10.51 -33.17
C GLY A 729 -7.78 12.03 -33.25
N GLU A 730 -7.86 12.61 -34.45
CA GLU A 730 -8.19 14.02 -34.69
C GLU A 730 -9.59 14.38 -34.15
N ALA A 731 -10.59 13.52 -34.37
CA ALA A 731 -11.94 13.72 -33.83
C ALA A 731 -11.96 13.69 -32.29
N GLN A 732 -11.19 12.78 -31.68
CA GLN A 732 -11.04 12.71 -30.21
C GLN A 732 -10.33 13.96 -29.67
N LEU A 733 -9.21 14.38 -30.27
CA LEU A 733 -8.51 15.62 -29.90
C LEU A 733 -9.42 16.84 -29.99
N GLN A 734 -10.22 16.96 -31.06
CA GLN A 734 -11.15 18.07 -31.23
C GLN A 734 -12.28 18.06 -30.19
N VAL A 735 -12.92 16.92 -29.94
CA VAL A 735 -14.03 16.85 -28.97
C VAL A 735 -13.51 16.98 -27.55
N TYR A 736 -12.47 16.24 -27.15
CA TYR A 736 -11.93 16.31 -25.79
C TYR A 736 -11.21 17.64 -25.52
N GLY A 737 -10.59 18.26 -26.52
CA GLY A 737 -9.98 19.59 -26.40
C GLY A 737 -11.02 20.70 -26.19
N ASN A 738 -12.14 20.66 -26.91
CA ASN A 738 -13.16 21.72 -26.89
C ASN A 738 -14.25 21.54 -25.82
N GLU A 739 -14.61 20.29 -25.47
CA GLU A 739 -15.78 19.99 -24.63
C GLU A 739 -15.43 19.61 -23.18
N THR A 740 -14.14 19.57 -22.83
CA THR A 740 -13.67 19.50 -21.44
C THR A 740 -13.47 20.89 -20.85
N THR A 741 -13.33 20.98 -19.53
CA THR A 741 -13.06 22.25 -18.81
C THR A 741 -11.89 22.15 -17.83
N PHE A 742 -11.27 20.98 -17.75
CA PHE A 742 -9.97 20.76 -17.13
C PHE A 742 -8.94 20.36 -18.21
N GLY A 743 -9.30 19.45 -19.12
CA GLY A 743 -8.49 19.00 -20.25
C GLY A 743 -8.59 17.50 -20.50
N TRP A 744 -7.52 16.88 -20.99
CA TRP A 744 -7.45 15.45 -21.28
C TRP A 744 -6.05 14.87 -21.05
N ALA A 745 -5.97 13.55 -20.82
CA ALA A 745 -4.72 12.81 -20.82
C ALA A 745 -4.82 11.52 -21.68
N TYR A 746 -3.88 11.35 -22.61
CA TYR A 746 -3.81 10.16 -23.46
C TYR A 746 -3.22 8.97 -22.69
N TRP A 747 -3.71 7.74 -22.90
CA TRP A 747 -3.19 6.54 -22.25
C TRP A 747 -2.40 5.65 -23.24
N THR A 748 -1.09 5.63 -23.28
CA THR A 748 -0.05 6.14 -22.37
C THR A 748 1.12 6.70 -23.20
N LEU A 749 2.17 7.26 -22.58
CA LEU A 749 3.32 7.76 -23.33
C LEU A 749 4.00 6.64 -24.15
N LYS A 750 4.24 5.49 -23.52
CA LYS A 750 4.97 4.34 -24.08
C LYS A 750 4.16 3.06 -23.92
N ASN A 751 4.08 2.26 -24.98
CA ASN A 751 3.44 0.94 -24.96
C ASN A 751 4.06 0.05 -26.05
N VAL A 752 4.02 -1.27 -25.89
CA VAL A 752 4.36 -2.20 -27.00
C VAL A 752 3.32 -2.18 -28.12
N ASN A 753 2.07 -1.81 -27.80
CA ASN A 753 0.98 -1.67 -28.76
C ASN A 753 0.98 -0.24 -29.34
N LYS A 754 1.06 -0.12 -30.66
CA LYS A 754 1.35 1.14 -31.37
C LYS A 754 0.39 2.29 -31.04
N HIS A 755 -0.92 2.05 -31.15
CA HIS A 755 -1.95 3.09 -30.94
C HIS A 755 -2.32 3.30 -29.47
N TRP A 756 -1.51 2.74 -28.55
CA TRP A 756 -1.52 2.99 -27.11
C TRP A 756 -0.24 3.70 -26.65
N SER A 757 0.66 4.05 -27.58
CA SER A 757 1.97 4.66 -27.33
C SER A 757 1.99 6.05 -27.97
N LEU A 758 1.74 7.11 -27.19
CA LEU A 758 1.68 8.48 -27.71
C LEU A 758 3.00 8.90 -28.37
N GLU A 759 4.14 8.47 -27.82
CA GLU A 759 5.46 8.66 -28.43
C GLU A 759 5.50 8.09 -29.85
N TRP A 760 4.99 6.86 -30.05
CA TRP A 760 4.93 6.24 -31.38
C TRP A 760 3.97 7.00 -32.30
N MET A 761 2.78 7.36 -31.80
CA MET A 761 1.75 8.04 -32.59
C MET A 761 2.19 9.44 -33.06
N ILE A 762 2.93 10.18 -32.24
CA ILE A 762 3.51 11.47 -32.62
C ILE A 762 4.68 11.27 -33.61
N ASN A 763 5.64 10.38 -33.29
CA ASN A 763 6.82 10.15 -34.13
C ASN A 763 6.50 9.58 -35.53
N ASN A 764 5.34 8.93 -35.70
CA ASN A 764 4.84 8.44 -36.99
C ASN A 764 3.77 9.37 -37.60
N GLY A 765 3.47 10.51 -36.97
CA GLY A 765 2.56 11.53 -37.49
C GLY A 765 1.07 11.15 -37.49
N TYR A 766 0.65 10.16 -36.69
CA TYR A 766 -0.75 9.77 -36.47
C TYR A 766 -1.46 10.77 -35.56
N ILE A 767 -0.72 11.44 -34.65
CA ILE A 767 -1.19 12.50 -33.77
C ILE A 767 -0.31 13.75 -33.93
N LYS A 768 -0.94 14.93 -33.84
CA LYS A 768 -0.31 16.27 -33.81
C LYS A 768 -1.07 17.12 -32.78
N LEU A 769 -0.36 17.98 -32.03
CA LEU A 769 -0.82 18.61 -30.78
C LEU A 769 -0.58 20.13 -30.73
#